data_AF-A0A2J6TER9-F1
#
_entry.id   AF-A0A2J6TER9-F1
#
_cell.length_a   1.000
_cell.length_b   1.000
_cell.length_c   1.000
_cell.angle_alpha   90.00
_cell.angle_beta   90.00
_cell.angle_gamma   90.00
#
_symmetry.space_group_name_H-M   'P 1'
#
loop_
_entity.id
_entity.type
_entity.pdbx_description
1 polymer ?
#
loop_
_entity_poly.entity_id
_entity_poly.type
_entity_poly.pdbx_seq_one_letter_code
_entity_poly.pdbx_strand_id
1 'polypeptide(L)'
;MTGTNGHQASDPLKEIETRLFINGEYVESSNGKAFGLLSPKTHAVVAKVFEASEEDVDRAVASAKAAQPAWAALTVEERSSCFKKLAALVREHNDELARLEALSMGKPVSTFIDGPAFSWLFDYYSESGYDVQGTSSLNMPGFVNLTFRQPYGVVGVIIPWNVPLLFFAKKAAPALAVGNTVVLKSSEKAPLAASITNPTRVYLLTFKQSARIGHFIKEAGFPPGVINIVTGFGNVSGSVLSHHMDVRALSFTGSTRTGRLIQQASSKSNLKPVFLELGGKSPAIVFEDADLEAAAQATQYSVQTNSGQTCMATSRVYVQDTIAEKFIALFKEKFGPVKVGDPTLKETNHGPQADKVQYENVLKYLEIGKKDGKLIMGGNPDSRENGYFVAPTIFTDTPEDSVIMREEVFGPVVNINIFKTEEEVMAKANNTEYGLYAAVFTKNIDRAMRFAKGLEAGTVGVNCTSPTTGKDTPFGGYKGSGLGREGLHHSLDHFLETKSSLDLADTVHTSVPSVEWPLDQNKDHIITFPRRSIDLQIDTTNTQQQTQRRDSKTTDDSPGSEDAVQNDSEADTEEIADLHEQLGCLMQDSLGEYRYVGAYSEIAFNSAVCTMKDAPSPEVEDSKIIPPPKENFPPQKPERPKLLYEAASPTHPYLPPREYCDYYVARFFEEVHCIYWLYPIEQFHARLDDTYVTGGGMATSSWLCSLYAIFALGAASNENSQNSPLNDFISPETRLVSDAKTSEGYLALAKALVPAVHDEADIDSIRALAILSVALLTFRFRITSYLYMGTAMQIAFSLGFQHDKSPTNQSPVTKQINRRIWWTLYIMDQEIASRCGSPCVSDERSLRIQTPLPSEQVLNPGTNTPLGCLSVSTSLNRLKREIIQTIYPERSSDSRTISFSKVTSYVSSLQRWQAEMPSHLKWGVPVAPTHRRSIGILHLNYWNAMMLLSQPFLLYLVIKGSTLNHPKRTWFEKLSKICLDAARNAVVVIKTMSTDQSISSLITFDCVCTLKVIMILALGLAKSESQDLRRDIGACVSMLENMEQVGFCRSVVQELPTRLAQLGIKSESNDTDVKVDFAQQATLSNLWPEFDP
;
A
#
# COMPACT_ATOMS: atom_id res chain seq x y z
N MET A 1 -71.20 47.47 3.59
CA MET A 1 -71.32 46.77 4.88
C MET A 1 -71.07 45.29 4.58
N THR A 2 -70.20 44.55 5.23
CA THR A 2 -69.43 44.77 6.47
C THR A 2 -67.91 44.75 6.20
N GLY A 3 -67.11 45.35 7.09
CA GLY A 3 -65.65 45.38 6.96
C GLY A 3 -64.98 44.21 7.69
N THR A 4 -63.86 43.74 7.15
CA THR A 4 -62.87 42.92 7.86
C THR A 4 -61.49 43.56 7.69
N ASN A 5 -60.70 43.54 8.76
CA ASN A 5 -59.52 44.37 8.89
C ASN A 5 -58.39 43.95 7.93
N GLY A 6 -57.62 44.94 7.47
CA GLY A 6 -56.40 44.69 6.72
C GLY A 6 -55.40 43.89 7.55
N HIS A 7 -55.11 42.67 7.11
CA HIS A 7 -53.81 42.05 7.36
C HIS A 7 -52.97 42.28 6.11
N GLN A 8 -52.03 43.23 6.20
CA GLN A 8 -50.89 43.24 5.30
C GLN A 8 -50.19 41.88 5.45
N ALA A 9 -50.23 41.07 4.40
CA ALA A 9 -49.41 39.87 4.35
C ALA A 9 -47.95 40.29 4.56
N SER A 10 -47.32 39.77 5.61
CA SER A 10 -45.91 40.04 5.89
C SER A 10 -45.05 39.53 4.75
N ASP A 11 -44.36 40.44 4.09
CA ASP A 11 -43.47 40.17 2.98
C ASP A 11 -42.41 39.10 3.34
N PRO A 12 -42.40 37.91 2.69
CA PRO A 12 -41.48 36.82 3.02
C PRO A 12 -40.00 37.16 2.74
N LEU A 13 -39.70 38.30 2.11
CA LEU A 13 -38.34 38.78 1.84
C LEU A 13 -37.57 39.26 3.08
N LYS A 14 -38.17 39.26 4.28
CA LYS A 14 -37.60 39.88 5.50
C LYS A 14 -36.75 38.97 6.40
N GLU A 15 -36.65 37.66 6.13
CA GLU A 15 -35.99 36.71 7.06
C GLU A 15 -34.65 36.12 6.55
N ILE A 16 -34.20 36.48 5.34
CA ILE A 16 -32.94 36.00 4.76
C ILE A 16 -31.80 36.95 5.15
N GLU A 17 -30.76 36.45 5.84
CA GLU A 17 -29.54 37.24 6.07
C GLU A 17 -28.72 37.37 4.80
N THR A 18 -28.21 38.58 4.60
CA THR A 18 -27.60 39.04 3.35
C THR A 18 -26.33 39.86 3.56
N ARG A 19 -25.94 40.09 4.82
CA ARG A 19 -24.70 40.76 5.24
C ARG A 19 -23.47 39.89 5.07
N LEU A 20 -22.32 40.55 4.98
CA LEU A 20 -21.00 39.91 4.95
C LEU A 20 -20.70 39.29 6.33
N PHE A 21 -19.92 38.21 6.38
CA PHE A 21 -19.43 37.61 7.61
C PHE A 21 -17.94 37.89 7.77
N ILE A 22 -17.59 38.86 8.62
CA ILE A 22 -16.21 39.33 8.80
C ILE A 22 -15.88 39.31 10.29
N ASN A 23 -14.73 38.74 10.63
CA ASN A 23 -14.24 38.66 12.01
C ASN A 23 -15.25 38.06 13.01
N GLY A 24 -15.98 37.01 12.62
CA GLY A 24 -16.98 36.35 13.48
C GLY A 24 -18.32 37.08 13.63
N GLU A 25 -18.53 38.20 12.93
CA GLU A 25 -19.74 39.03 13.00
C GLU A 25 -20.36 39.33 11.62
N TYR A 26 -21.64 39.70 11.63
CA TYR A 26 -22.38 40.04 10.42
C TYR A 26 -22.44 41.55 10.19
N VAL A 27 -21.83 42.01 9.10
CA VAL A 27 -21.64 43.43 8.78
C VAL A 27 -22.22 43.79 7.42
N GLU A 28 -22.83 44.97 7.34
CA GLU A 28 -23.22 45.56 6.07
C GLU A 28 -21.96 45.96 5.26
N SER A 29 -22.10 46.06 3.94
CA SER A 29 -21.07 46.62 3.06
C SER A 29 -20.69 48.03 3.51
N SER A 30 -19.40 48.37 3.57
CA SER A 30 -18.96 49.67 4.11
C SER A 30 -19.49 50.87 3.33
N ASN A 31 -19.81 50.69 2.04
CA ASN A 31 -20.41 51.70 1.17
C ASN A 31 -21.93 51.54 0.98
N GLY A 32 -22.57 50.61 1.72
CA GLY A 32 -24.02 50.35 1.68
C GLY A 32 -24.54 49.71 0.39
N LYS A 33 -23.68 49.30 -0.55
CA LYS A 33 -24.12 48.68 -1.80
C LYS A 33 -24.69 47.28 -1.58
N ALA A 34 -25.70 46.96 -2.37
CA ALA A 34 -26.34 45.66 -2.41
C ALA A 34 -27.02 45.45 -3.77
N PHE A 35 -27.13 44.19 -4.19
CA PHE A 35 -27.78 43.78 -5.43
C PHE A 35 -29.04 42.93 -5.17
N GLY A 36 -30.00 42.99 -6.09
CA GLY A 36 -31.17 42.12 -6.04
C GLY A 36 -30.84 40.75 -6.62
N LEU A 37 -30.89 39.71 -5.80
CA LEU A 37 -30.83 38.33 -6.25
C LEU A 37 -32.21 37.94 -6.80
N LEU A 38 -32.29 37.51 -8.06
CA LEU A 38 -33.54 37.12 -8.72
C LEU A 38 -33.65 35.60 -8.79
N SER A 39 -34.84 35.05 -8.56
CA SER A 39 -35.09 33.63 -8.74
C SER A 39 -35.06 33.26 -10.23
N PRO A 40 -34.26 32.27 -10.67
CA PRO A 40 -34.25 31.84 -12.07
C PRO A 40 -35.53 31.10 -12.49
N LYS A 41 -36.37 30.70 -11.53
CA LYS A 41 -37.73 30.23 -11.79
C LYS A 41 -38.66 31.42 -12.06
N THR A 42 -38.86 32.32 -11.09
CA THR A 42 -39.98 33.28 -11.15
C THR A 42 -39.61 34.68 -11.63
N HIS A 43 -38.32 34.98 -11.80
CA HIS A 43 -37.76 36.33 -11.96
C HIS A 43 -38.06 37.29 -10.80
N ALA A 44 -38.72 36.85 -9.73
CA ALA A 44 -38.96 37.65 -8.53
C ALA A 44 -37.66 37.84 -7.75
N VAL A 45 -37.53 38.96 -7.05
CA VAL A 45 -36.44 39.17 -6.07
C VAL A 45 -36.60 38.12 -4.96
N VAL A 46 -35.51 37.42 -4.64
CA VAL A 46 -35.40 36.46 -3.52
C VAL A 46 -34.81 37.13 -2.29
N ALA A 47 -33.77 37.97 -2.49
CA ALA A 47 -33.06 38.65 -1.43
C ALA A 47 -32.35 39.91 -1.96
N LYS A 48 -32.05 40.87 -1.08
CA LYS A 48 -31.18 42.01 -1.35
C LYS A 48 -29.82 41.77 -0.68
N VAL A 49 -28.84 41.33 -1.46
CA VAL A 49 -27.53 40.81 -0.99
C VAL A 49 -26.51 41.94 -0.94
N PHE A 50 -25.80 42.13 0.18
CA PHE A 50 -24.76 43.16 0.27
C PHE A 50 -23.57 42.84 -0.64
N GLU A 51 -23.04 43.87 -1.28
CA GLU A 51 -21.88 43.80 -2.18
C GLU A 51 -20.64 44.28 -1.44
N ALA A 52 -19.70 43.38 -1.16
CA ALA A 52 -18.43 43.72 -0.55
C ALA A 52 -17.64 44.68 -1.44
N SER A 53 -17.28 45.83 -0.86
CA SER A 53 -16.34 46.79 -1.41
C SER A 53 -14.89 46.31 -1.29
N GLU A 54 -13.97 47.13 -1.78
CA GLU A 54 -12.52 46.94 -1.56
C GLU A 54 -12.17 46.97 -0.07
N GLU A 55 -12.66 47.98 0.66
CA GLU A 55 -12.50 48.09 2.12
C GLU A 55 -13.08 46.88 2.87
N ASP A 56 -14.19 46.30 2.42
CA ASP A 56 -14.75 45.09 3.03
C ASP A 56 -13.83 43.87 2.87
N VAL A 57 -13.21 43.72 1.70
CA VAL A 57 -12.23 42.65 1.44
C VAL A 57 -10.96 42.89 2.24
N ASP A 58 -10.46 44.12 2.30
CA ASP A 58 -9.27 44.48 3.08
C ASP A 58 -9.48 44.21 4.57
N ARG A 59 -10.65 44.58 5.13
CA ARG A 59 -11.03 44.25 6.52
C ARG A 59 -11.10 42.74 6.77
N ALA A 60 -11.64 41.98 5.82
CA ALA A 60 -11.68 40.52 5.91
C ALA A 60 -10.28 39.89 5.87
N VAL A 61 -9.39 40.36 5.00
CA VAL A 61 -7.99 39.88 4.92
C VAL A 61 -7.19 40.30 6.15
N ALA A 62 -7.37 41.52 6.66
CA ALA A 62 -6.73 41.97 7.90
C ALA A 62 -7.15 41.11 9.11
N SER A 63 -8.43 40.78 9.22
CA SER A 63 -8.96 39.89 10.27
C SER A 63 -8.41 38.47 10.12
N ALA A 64 -8.36 37.94 8.90
CA ALA A 64 -7.76 36.63 8.61
C ALA A 64 -6.27 36.58 8.97
N LYS A 65 -5.51 37.64 8.65
CA LYS A 65 -4.08 37.77 8.95
C LYS A 65 -3.82 37.88 10.45
N ALA A 66 -4.67 38.58 11.20
CA ALA A 66 -4.57 38.69 12.64
C ALA A 66 -4.87 37.37 13.37
N ALA A 67 -5.85 36.60 12.90
CA ALA A 67 -6.26 35.33 13.51
C ALA A 67 -5.30 34.16 13.22
N GLN A 68 -4.56 34.21 12.11
CA GLN A 68 -3.83 33.06 11.59
C GLN A 68 -2.73 32.49 12.49
N PRO A 69 -1.88 33.29 13.17
CA PRO A 69 -0.85 32.73 14.04
C PRO A 69 -1.42 31.90 15.19
N ALA A 70 -2.53 32.35 15.79
CA ALA A 70 -3.20 31.62 16.87
C ALA A 70 -3.86 30.33 16.36
N TRP A 71 -4.51 30.38 15.19
CA TRP A 71 -5.13 29.21 14.56
C TRP A 71 -4.12 28.12 14.13
N ALA A 72 -2.97 28.53 13.61
CA ALA A 72 -1.89 27.62 13.24
C ALA A 72 -1.19 26.99 14.45
N ALA A 73 -1.19 27.66 15.60
CA ALA A 73 -0.58 27.16 16.83
C ALA A 73 -1.42 26.11 17.58
N LEU A 74 -2.71 25.97 17.24
CA LEU A 74 -3.57 24.91 17.78
C LEU A 74 -3.09 23.52 17.36
N THR A 75 -3.42 22.50 18.14
CA THR A 75 -3.20 21.10 17.77
C THR A 75 -4.19 20.64 16.68
N VAL A 76 -3.99 19.43 16.14
CA VAL A 76 -4.92 18.86 15.16
C VAL A 76 -6.26 18.57 15.82
N GLU A 77 -6.26 18.04 17.05
CA GLU A 77 -7.42 17.73 17.87
C GLU A 77 -8.26 18.99 18.18
N GLU A 78 -7.59 20.08 18.55
CA GLU A 78 -8.25 21.37 18.81
C GLU A 78 -8.97 21.89 17.57
N ARG A 79 -8.31 21.89 16.40
CA ARG A 79 -8.96 22.24 15.12
C ARG A 79 -10.07 21.25 14.73
N SER A 80 -9.88 19.96 15.00
CA SER A 80 -10.82 18.86 14.68
C SER A 80 -12.20 19.10 15.29
N SER A 81 -12.23 19.58 16.54
CA SER A 81 -13.47 19.88 17.27
C SER A 81 -14.39 20.86 16.51
N CYS A 82 -13.82 21.92 15.94
CA CYS A 82 -14.53 22.93 15.16
C CYS A 82 -15.04 22.35 13.83
N PHE A 83 -14.24 21.51 13.16
CA PHE A 83 -14.61 20.90 11.90
C PHE A 83 -15.79 19.95 12.05
N LYS A 84 -15.71 19.02 13.00
CA LYS A 84 -16.76 18.02 13.29
C LYS A 84 -18.07 18.68 13.71
N LYS A 85 -18.00 19.75 14.52
CA LYS A 85 -19.21 20.50 14.92
C LYS A 85 -19.84 21.26 13.75
N LEU A 86 -19.04 21.89 12.88
CA LEU A 86 -19.55 22.55 11.68
C LEU A 86 -20.15 21.55 10.67
N ALA A 87 -19.54 20.38 10.52
CA ALA A 87 -20.06 19.28 9.70
C ALA A 87 -21.41 18.75 10.23
N ALA A 88 -21.55 18.59 11.56
CA ALA A 88 -22.79 18.17 12.19
C ALA A 88 -23.92 19.18 11.95
N LEU A 89 -23.65 20.47 12.15
CA LEU A 89 -24.64 21.54 11.95
C LEU A 89 -25.12 21.66 10.49
N VAL A 90 -24.20 21.55 9.52
CA VAL A 90 -24.58 21.54 8.09
C VAL A 90 -25.38 20.29 7.71
N ARG A 91 -25.12 19.15 8.35
CA ARG A 91 -25.88 17.90 8.15
C ARG A 91 -27.30 18.02 8.70
N GLU A 92 -27.47 18.61 9.87
CA GLU A 92 -28.78 18.84 10.51
C GLU A 92 -29.66 19.79 9.67
N HIS A 93 -29.06 20.85 9.11
CA HIS A 93 -29.77 21.88 8.34
C HIS A 93 -29.78 21.67 6.81
N ASN A 94 -29.47 20.46 6.32
CA ASN A 94 -29.35 20.19 4.89
C ASN A 94 -30.57 20.61 4.06
N ASP A 95 -31.78 20.27 4.50
CA ASP A 95 -33.01 20.52 3.73
C ASP A 95 -33.32 22.02 3.60
N GLU A 96 -32.88 22.83 4.57
CA GLU A 96 -32.96 24.30 4.51
C GLU A 96 -31.98 24.85 3.48
N LEU A 97 -30.72 24.40 3.52
CA LEU A 97 -29.67 24.78 2.57
C LEU A 97 -30.05 24.38 1.13
N ALA A 98 -30.65 23.20 0.94
CA ALA A 98 -31.17 22.74 -0.34
C ALA A 98 -32.23 23.69 -0.90
N ARG A 99 -33.17 24.12 -0.06
CA ARG A 99 -34.24 25.05 -0.45
C ARG A 99 -33.71 26.44 -0.81
N LEU A 100 -32.67 26.90 -0.12
CA LEU A 100 -32.03 28.19 -0.40
C LEU A 100 -31.34 28.21 -1.77
N GLU A 101 -30.64 27.12 -2.12
CA GLU A 101 -30.02 26.97 -3.46
C GLU A 101 -31.05 26.74 -4.57
N ALA A 102 -32.16 26.06 -4.27
CA ALA A 102 -33.30 25.97 -5.19
C ALA A 102 -33.91 27.35 -5.49
N LEU A 103 -34.01 28.24 -4.49
CA LEU A 103 -34.54 29.59 -4.67
C LEU A 103 -33.56 30.53 -5.38
N SER A 104 -32.26 30.47 -5.04
CA SER A 104 -31.22 31.37 -5.55
C SER A 104 -30.74 31.01 -6.96
N MET A 105 -30.30 29.76 -7.18
CA MET A 105 -29.69 29.32 -8.44
C MET A 105 -30.56 28.32 -9.22
N GLY A 106 -31.68 27.86 -8.66
CA GLY A 106 -32.60 26.95 -9.35
C GLY A 106 -32.25 25.47 -9.25
N LYS A 107 -31.36 25.07 -8.34
CA LYS A 107 -30.93 23.68 -8.17
C LYS A 107 -32.04 22.82 -7.55
N PRO A 108 -32.49 21.73 -8.20
CA PRO A 108 -33.56 20.90 -7.64
C PRO A 108 -33.15 20.23 -6.31
N VAL A 109 -33.97 20.37 -5.27
CA VAL A 109 -33.73 19.78 -3.93
C VAL A 109 -33.59 18.26 -3.96
N SER A 110 -34.24 17.61 -4.94
CA SER A 110 -34.13 16.17 -5.21
C SER A 110 -32.72 15.70 -5.61
N THR A 111 -31.87 16.64 -6.05
CA THR A 111 -30.49 16.41 -6.51
C THR A 111 -29.46 17.16 -5.68
N PHE A 112 -29.84 17.66 -4.50
CA PHE A 112 -28.96 18.42 -3.63
C PHE A 112 -28.01 17.50 -2.85
N ILE A 113 -26.74 17.48 -3.29
CA ILE A 113 -25.66 16.69 -2.67
C ILE A 113 -24.72 17.52 -1.81
N ASP A 114 -24.86 18.85 -1.82
CA ASP A 114 -23.85 19.78 -1.33
C ASP A 114 -23.68 19.71 0.19
N GLY A 115 -24.77 19.59 0.96
CA GLY A 115 -24.74 19.47 2.42
C GLY A 115 -24.05 18.20 2.92
N PRO A 116 -24.43 16.99 2.46
CA PRO A 116 -23.74 15.75 2.81
C PRO A 116 -22.27 15.76 2.38
N ALA A 117 -21.96 16.29 1.20
CA ALA A 117 -20.59 16.34 0.71
C ALA A 117 -19.73 17.36 1.46
N PHE A 118 -20.29 18.53 1.84
CA PHE A 118 -19.64 19.49 2.74
C PHE A 118 -19.30 18.82 4.08
N SER A 119 -20.29 18.19 4.69
CA SER A 119 -20.15 17.58 6.02
C SER A 119 -19.10 16.47 5.99
N TRP A 120 -19.12 15.62 4.96
CA TRP A 120 -18.13 14.55 4.80
C TRP A 120 -16.71 15.08 4.57
N LEU A 121 -16.54 16.16 3.78
CA LEU A 121 -15.23 16.78 3.58
C LEU A 121 -14.70 17.40 4.89
N PHE A 122 -15.54 18.11 5.65
CA PHE A 122 -15.13 18.65 6.96
C PHE A 122 -14.82 17.54 7.98
N ASP A 123 -15.61 16.46 8.04
CA ASP A 123 -15.29 15.30 8.88
C ASP A 123 -13.91 14.72 8.51
N TYR A 124 -13.63 14.49 7.23
CA TYR A 124 -12.33 13.98 6.79
C TYR A 124 -11.17 14.93 7.12
N TYR A 125 -11.28 16.21 6.74
CA TYR A 125 -10.19 17.15 6.94
C TYR A 125 -9.94 17.47 8.43
N SER A 126 -10.90 17.17 9.31
CA SER A 126 -10.76 17.32 10.77
C SER A 126 -9.62 16.49 11.38
N GLU A 127 -9.18 15.42 10.73
CA GLU A 127 -8.11 14.53 11.20
C GLU A 127 -6.90 14.51 10.26
N SER A 128 -7.06 14.95 9.00
CA SER A 128 -6.01 15.01 7.97
C SER A 128 -4.75 15.82 8.32
N GLY A 129 -4.76 16.57 9.43
CA GLY A 129 -3.61 17.36 9.88
C GLY A 129 -2.35 16.52 10.18
N TYR A 130 -2.50 15.25 10.57
CA TYR A 130 -1.37 14.35 10.83
C TYR A 130 -0.66 13.86 9.56
N ASP A 131 -1.30 13.95 8.40
CA ASP A 131 -0.69 13.63 7.09
C ASP A 131 0.34 14.69 6.66
N VAL A 132 0.34 15.87 7.31
CA VAL A 132 1.22 17.00 7.01
C VAL A 132 2.60 16.76 7.63
N GLN A 133 3.38 15.89 7.00
CA GLN A 133 4.70 15.51 7.49
C GLN A 133 5.84 16.13 6.67
N GLY A 134 6.89 16.50 7.38
CA GLY A 134 8.18 16.84 6.80
C GLY A 134 8.96 15.59 6.35
N THR A 135 10.15 15.82 5.80
CA THR A 135 11.12 14.77 5.47
C THR A 135 12.47 15.08 6.12
N SER A 136 13.24 14.04 6.44
CA SER A 136 14.62 14.19 6.93
C SER A 136 15.63 13.57 5.96
N SER A 137 16.87 14.07 5.96
CA SER A 137 17.96 13.50 5.18
C SER A 137 19.32 13.69 5.85
N LEU A 138 20.09 12.60 5.89
CA LEU A 138 21.47 12.54 6.40
C LEU A 138 22.50 12.42 5.27
N ASN A 139 22.11 12.71 4.02
CA ASN A 139 22.96 12.54 2.84
C ASN A 139 24.14 13.53 2.77
N MET A 140 24.15 14.55 3.64
CA MET A 140 25.28 15.44 3.86
C MET A 140 25.94 15.07 5.20
N PRO A 141 27.16 14.50 5.21
CA PRO A 141 27.85 14.12 6.44
C PRO A 141 28.00 15.29 7.43
N GLY A 142 27.69 15.05 8.70
CA GLY A 142 27.73 16.06 9.76
C GLY A 142 26.45 16.90 9.91
N PHE A 143 25.43 16.70 9.08
CA PHE A 143 24.20 17.49 9.11
C PHE A 143 22.93 16.64 9.16
N VAL A 144 21.94 17.12 9.91
CA VAL A 144 20.55 16.70 9.79
C VAL A 144 19.83 17.73 8.92
N ASN A 145 19.41 17.31 7.73
CA ASN A 145 18.53 18.11 6.90
C ASN A 145 17.09 17.76 7.28
N LEU A 146 16.26 18.77 7.50
CA LEU A 146 14.83 18.62 7.73
C LEU A 146 14.05 19.45 6.70
N THR A 147 12.85 19.03 6.36
CA THR A 147 11.85 19.91 5.74
C THR A 147 10.67 20.08 6.68
N PHE A 148 10.16 21.31 6.77
CA PHE A 148 8.92 21.64 7.46
C PHE A 148 7.86 21.98 6.42
N ARG A 149 6.64 21.46 6.61
CA ARG A 149 5.46 21.84 5.83
C ARG A 149 4.63 22.80 6.66
N GLN A 150 4.52 24.06 6.24
CA GLN A 150 3.90 25.14 7.04
C GLN A 150 2.78 25.83 6.26
N PRO A 151 1.70 26.33 6.90
CA PRO A 151 0.66 27.07 6.21
C PRO A 151 1.19 28.36 5.55
N TYR A 152 0.64 28.72 4.39
CA TYR A 152 0.95 29.98 3.70
C TYR A 152 0.54 31.24 4.49
N GLY A 153 -0.52 31.15 5.30
CA GLY A 153 -1.10 32.27 6.03
C GLY A 153 -2.56 32.50 5.65
N VAL A 154 -2.87 33.65 5.02
CA VAL A 154 -4.22 33.94 4.52
C VAL A 154 -4.42 33.34 3.13
N VAL A 155 -5.48 32.55 2.96
CA VAL A 155 -5.88 31.93 1.69
C VAL A 155 -7.15 32.60 1.17
N GLY A 156 -7.08 33.09 -0.08
CA GLY A 156 -8.26 33.56 -0.81
C GLY A 156 -8.99 32.38 -1.44
N VAL A 157 -10.30 32.26 -1.23
CA VAL A 157 -11.12 31.19 -1.82
C VAL A 157 -12.22 31.83 -2.65
N ILE A 158 -12.30 31.55 -3.95
CA ILE A 158 -13.33 32.09 -4.83
C ILE A 158 -14.11 30.92 -5.44
N ILE A 159 -15.39 30.81 -5.08
CA ILE A 159 -16.24 29.66 -5.44
C ILE A 159 -17.25 29.96 -6.57
N PRO A 160 -17.68 28.93 -7.33
CA PRO A 160 -18.67 29.08 -8.39
C PRO A 160 -20.09 28.99 -7.80
N TRP A 161 -21.08 29.20 -8.65
CA TRP A 161 -22.50 29.23 -8.26
C TRP A 161 -23.25 27.90 -8.41
N ASN A 162 -22.69 26.89 -9.06
CA ASN A 162 -23.43 25.68 -9.44
C ASN A 162 -23.46 24.58 -8.35
N VAL A 163 -22.43 24.56 -7.49
CA VAL A 163 -22.31 23.65 -6.34
C VAL A 163 -21.60 24.38 -5.18
N PRO A 164 -22.10 25.56 -4.74
CA PRO A 164 -21.31 26.53 -3.98
C PRO A 164 -20.83 25.98 -2.63
N LEU A 165 -21.70 25.26 -1.92
CA LEU A 165 -21.38 24.71 -0.60
C LEU A 165 -20.39 23.54 -0.69
N LEU A 166 -20.43 22.71 -1.76
CA LEU A 166 -19.37 21.73 -2.01
C LEU A 166 -18.02 22.42 -2.20
N PHE A 167 -17.96 23.46 -3.04
CA PHE A 167 -16.71 24.17 -3.34
C PHE A 167 -16.21 25.03 -2.18
N PHE A 168 -17.08 25.44 -1.25
CA PHE A 168 -16.66 25.92 0.07
C PHE A 168 -15.81 24.84 0.74
N ALA A 169 -16.38 23.67 1.04
CA ALA A 169 -15.67 22.63 1.79
C ALA A 169 -14.41 22.15 1.07
N LYS A 170 -14.51 21.88 -0.25
CA LYS A 170 -13.41 21.34 -1.06
C LYS A 170 -12.17 22.25 -1.09
N LYS A 171 -12.33 23.55 -0.83
CA LYS A 171 -11.23 24.54 -0.82
C LYS A 171 -10.87 25.03 0.58
N ALA A 172 -11.87 25.34 1.42
CA ALA A 172 -11.65 25.92 2.73
C ALA A 172 -11.19 24.89 3.76
N ALA A 173 -11.81 23.69 3.80
CA ALA A 173 -11.47 22.67 4.79
C ALA A 173 -9.98 22.24 4.72
N PRO A 174 -9.37 21.90 3.55
CA PRO A 174 -7.95 21.57 3.49
C PRO A 174 -7.04 22.76 3.88
N ALA A 175 -7.39 23.99 3.47
CA ALA A 175 -6.61 25.16 3.85
C ALA A 175 -6.61 25.40 5.38
N LEU A 176 -7.79 25.32 6.00
CA LEU A 176 -8.00 25.49 7.43
C LEU A 176 -7.33 24.38 8.25
N ALA A 177 -7.37 23.12 7.78
CA ALA A 177 -6.86 21.95 8.50
C ALA A 177 -5.36 22.05 8.78
N VAL A 178 -4.61 22.61 7.82
CA VAL A 178 -3.16 22.81 7.92
C VAL A 178 -2.77 24.16 8.57
N GLY A 179 -3.72 24.91 9.12
CA GLY A 179 -3.47 26.14 9.88
C GLY A 179 -3.49 27.45 9.07
N ASN A 180 -4.03 27.48 7.85
CA ASN A 180 -4.32 28.75 7.17
C ASN A 180 -5.64 29.36 7.69
N THR A 181 -5.84 30.65 7.44
CA THR A 181 -7.15 31.31 7.56
C THR A 181 -7.72 31.61 6.18
N VAL A 182 -9.04 31.69 6.07
CA VAL A 182 -9.74 31.77 4.78
C VAL A 182 -10.54 33.07 4.67
N VAL A 183 -10.38 33.74 3.53
CA VAL A 183 -11.34 34.75 3.04
C VAL A 183 -12.03 34.17 1.82
N LEU A 184 -13.27 33.71 2.00
CA LEU A 184 -14.10 33.13 0.96
C LEU A 184 -14.95 34.20 0.30
N LYS A 185 -14.89 34.28 -1.03
CA LYS A 185 -15.80 35.07 -1.86
C LYS A 185 -16.80 34.13 -2.54
N SER A 186 -18.08 34.26 -2.16
CA SER A 186 -19.17 33.53 -2.81
C SER A 186 -19.60 34.22 -4.11
N SER A 187 -20.14 33.45 -5.06
CA SER A 187 -20.65 33.99 -6.32
C SER A 187 -21.94 34.80 -6.11
N GLU A 188 -22.05 35.92 -6.80
CA GLU A 188 -23.25 36.76 -6.85
C GLU A 188 -24.53 36.02 -7.26
N LYS A 189 -24.42 34.89 -7.97
CA LYS A 189 -25.59 34.10 -8.43
C LYS A 189 -26.09 33.08 -7.41
N ALA A 190 -25.25 32.67 -6.46
CA ALA A 190 -25.60 31.72 -5.41
C ALA A 190 -25.00 32.11 -4.04
N PRO A 191 -25.33 33.31 -3.51
CA PRO A 191 -24.74 33.80 -2.26
C PRO A 191 -25.38 33.18 -1.00
N LEU A 192 -26.51 32.47 -1.12
CA LEU A 192 -27.40 32.20 0.01
C LEU A 192 -26.95 31.05 0.92
N ALA A 193 -26.62 29.86 0.42
CA ALA A 193 -26.11 28.78 1.29
C ALA A 193 -24.82 29.16 2.03
N ALA A 194 -24.11 30.20 1.56
CA ALA A 194 -22.95 30.76 2.23
C ALA A 194 -23.27 31.79 3.36
N SER A 195 -24.55 32.04 3.76
CA SER A 195 -24.88 33.32 4.47
C SER A 195 -26.03 33.45 5.54
N ILE A 196 -26.87 32.47 5.99
CA ILE A 196 -28.27 32.73 6.55
C ILE A 196 -28.74 32.31 8.02
N THR A 197 -29.29 33.16 8.94
CA THR A 197 -30.02 32.85 10.27
C THR A 197 -31.07 33.97 10.58
N ASN A 198 -31.99 33.63 11.48
CA ASN A 198 -32.83 34.38 12.43
C ASN A 198 -32.12 35.30 13.50
N PRO A 199 -32.82 36.16 14.31
CA PRO A 199 -33.69 35.72 15.44
C PRO A 199 -35.03 36.50 15.75
N THR A 200 -36.08 35.76 16.20
CA THR A 200 -37.33 36.17 16.93
C THR A 200 -38.42 36.96 16.16
N ARG A 201 -39.75 36.66 16.21
CA ARG A 201 -40.65 36.21 17.31
C ARG A 201 -41.89 35.39 16.82
N VAL A 202 -42.40 34.49 17.69
CA VAL A 202 -43.79 33.93 17.85
C VAL A 202 -44.82 34.17 16.71
N TYR A 203 -45.39 33.16 16.02
CA TYR A 203 -46.41 32.21 16.55
C TYR A 203 -46.50 30.86 15.76
N LEU A 204 -47.07 29.83 16.42
CA LEU A 204 -47.61 28.51 15.99
C LEU A 204 -46.92 27.60 14.92
N LEU A 205 -46.53 26.42 15.42
CA LEU A 205 -46.63 25.06 14.86
C LEU A 205 -45.68 24.55 13.74
N THR A 206 -44.82 23.61 14.16
CA THR A 206 -44.26 22.45 13.43
C THR A 206 -42.96 22.61 12.62
N PHE A 207 -42.44 23.80 12.36
CA PHE A 207 -41.08 23.98 11.81
C PHE A 207 -40.41 25.27 12.34
N LYS A 208 -39.57 25.20 13.39
CA LYS A 208 -38.85 26.38 13.94
C LYS A 208 -37.50 26.05 14.61
N GLN A 209 -36.41 26.10 13.84
CA GLN A 209 -35.03 26.47 14.22
C GLN A 209 -34.16 26.43 12.94
N SER A 210 -33.46 27.53 12.62
CA SER A 210 -32.82 27.75 11.30
C SER A 210 -31.59 28.67 11.40
N ALA A 211 -30.44 28.24 10.86
CA ALA A 211 -29.14 28.86 11.14
C ALA A 211 -28.07 28.86 10.01
N ARG A 212 -27.06 29.76 10.13
CA ARG A 212 -26.14 30.20 9.04
C ARG A 212 -24.92 29.36 9.03
N ILE A 213 -24.25 29.22 7.88
CA ILE A 213 -22.87 28.74 7.89
C ILE A 213 -21.93 29.62 8.75
N GLY A 214 -22.01 30.96 8.73
CA GLY A 214 -21.19 31.78 9.65
C GLY A 214 -21.66 31.75 11.12
N HIS A 215 -22.93 31.40 11.40
CA HIS A 215 -23.37 31.13 12.78
C HIS A 215 -22.91 29.74 13.22
N PHE A 216 -22.99 28.73 12.36
CA PHE A 216 -22.41 27.40 12.58
C PHE A 216 -20.90 27.48 12.75
N ILE A 217 -20.19 28.36 12.04
CA ILE A 217 -18.76 28.63 12.24
C ILE A 217 -18.53 29.18 13.65
N LYS A 218 -19.31 30.18 14.07
CA LYS A 218 -19.23 30.77 15.42
C LYS A 218 -19.61 29.78 16.52
N GLU A 219 -20.65 28.97 16.29
CA GLU A 219 -21.17 27.96 17.20
C GLU A 219 -20.27 26.72 17.28
N ALA A 220 -19.64 26.35 16.16
CA ALA A 220 -18.58 25.35 16.09
C ALA A 220 -17.31 25.78 16.82
N GLY A 221 -17.18 27.06 17.18
CA GLY A 221 -16.06 27.57 17.97
C GLY A 221 -14.86 28.03 17.15
N PHE A 222 -14.99 28.21 15.83
CA PHE A 222 -13.91 28.81 15.04
C PHE A 222 -13.60 30.22 15.56
N PRO A 223 -12.33 30.54 15.86
CA PRO A 223 -11.96 31.87 16.35
C PRO A 223 -12.34 32.99 15.34
N PRO A 224 -12.73 34.19 15.83
CA PRO A 224 -12.98 35.35 14.99
C PRO A 224 -11.85 35.59 13.98
N GLY A 225 -12.22 35.75 12.71
CA GLY A 225 -11.28 35.99 11.61
C GLY A 225 -10.72 34.73 10.96
N VAL A 226 -10.86 33.53 11.53
CA VAL A 226 -10.34 32.30 10.90
C VAL A 226 -11.06 31.96 9.58
N ILE A 227 -12.36 32.19 9.53
CA ILE A 227 -13.17 32.13 8.31
C ILE A 227 -13.92 33.45 8.16
N ASN A 228 -13.75 34.10 7.01
CA ASN A 228 -14.49 35.29 6.59
C ASN A 228 -15.19 34.99 5.27
N ILE A 229 -16.42 35.47 5.10
CA ILE A 229 -17.24 35.25 3.91
C ILE A 229 -17.71 36.60 3.38
N VAL A 230 -17.36 36.89 2.12
CA VAL A 230 -17.77 38.09 1.40
C VAL A 230 -18.59 37.73 0.15
N THR A 231 -19.57 38.55 -0.18
CA THR A 231 -20.45 38.43 -1.35
C THR A 231 -20.28 39.61 -2.29
N GLY A 232 -20.70 39.50 -3.56
CA GLY A 232 -20.63 40.59 -4.54
C GLY A 232 -20.03 40.16 -5.88
N PHE A 233 -19.91 41.07 -6.84
CA PHE A 233 -19.51 40.73 -8.20
C PHE A 233 -18.00 40.42 -8.35
N GLY A 234 -17.66 39.60 -9.35
CA GLY A 234 -16.28 39.17 -9.62
C GLY A 234 -15.30 40.31 -9.91
N ASN A 235 -15.74 41.36 -10.61
CA ASN A 235 -14.93 42.54 -10.97
C ASN A 235 -14.62 43.48 -9.79
N VAL A 236 -15.38 43.41 -8.69
CA VAL A 236 -15.12 44.16 -7.45
C VAL A 236 -14.40 43.23 -6.46
N SER A 237 -15.13 42.56 -5.56
CA SER A 237 -14.51 41.80 -4.46
C SER A 237 -13.66 40.61 -4.90
N GLY A 238 -13.94 40.02 -6.08
CA GLY A 238 -13.09 38.95 -6.64
C GLY A 238 -11.75 39.49 -7.17
N SER A 239 -11.77 40.65 -7.81
CA SER A 239 -10.57 41.33 -8.33
C SER A 239 -9.66 41.80 -7.19
N VAL A 240 -10.23 42.44 -6.17
CA VAL A 240 -9.49 42.91 -4.98
C VAL A 240 -8.81 41.73 -4.29
N LEU A 241 -9.56 40.67 -3.96
CA LEU A 241 -9.01 39.48 -3.28
C LEU A 241 -7.88 38.80 -4.08
N SER A 242 -7.94 38.86 -5.42
CA SER A 242 -6.91 38.30 -6.29
C SER A 242 -5.62 39.12 -6.34
N HIS A 243 -5.73 40.46 -6.28
CA HIS A 243 -4.58 41.36 -6.26
C HIS A 243 -4.03 41.64 -4.85
N HIS A 244 -4.81 41.38 -3.79
CA HIS A 244 -4.44 41.73 -2.42
C HIS A 244 -3.07 41.16 -2.01
N MET A 245 -2.21 41.99 -1.41
CA MET A 245 -0.81 41.67 -1.13
C MET A 245 -0.62 40.71 0.06
N ASP A 246 -1.53 40.73 1.02
CA ASP A 246 -1.49 39.84 2.19
C ASP A 246 -2.13 38.46 1.98
N VAL A 247 -2.82 38.23 0.85
CA VAL A 247 -3.30 36.89 0.50
C VAL A 247 -2.11 36.09 -0.03
N ARG A 248 -1.80 34.95 0.59
CA ARG A 248 -0.56 34.18 0.33
C ARG A 248 -0.75 32.98 -0.57
N ALA A 249 -1.97 32.48 -0.72
CA ALA A 249 -2.38 31.54 -1.78
C ALA A 249 -3.83 31.81 -2.19
N LEU A 250 -4.24 31.40 -3.40
CA LEU A 250 -5.62 31.58 -3.85
C LEU A 250 -6.15 30.33 -4.58
N SER A 251 -7.33 29.85 -4.20
CA SER A 251 -8.02 28.76 -4.88
C SER A 251 -9.32 29.24 -5.54
N PHE A 252 -9.45 29.01 -6.85
CA PHE A 252 -10.59 29.44 -7.67
C PHE A 252 -11.23 28.26 -8.41
N THR A 253 -12.56 28.25 -8.49
CA THR A 253 -13.29 27.44 -9.47
C THR A 253 -14.27 28.31 -10.23
N GLY A 254 -14.31 28.19 -11.56
CA GLY A 254 -15.22 28.94 -12.42
C GLY A 254 -14.78 28.91 -13.89
N SER A 255 -15.00 29.98 -14.65
CA SER A 255 -14.68 30.00 -16.08
C SER A 255 -13.16 30.15 -16.36
N THR A 256 -12.68 29.53 -17.44
CA THR A 256 -11.30 29.69 -17.94
C THR A 256 -10.90 31.15 -18.14
N ARG A 257 -11.83 32.00 -18.63
CA ARG A 257 -11.61 33.44 -18.80
C ARG A 257 -11.27 34.12 -17.47
N THR A 258 -12.04 33.83 -16.42
CA THR A 258 -11.79 34.39 -15.08
C THR A 258 -10.52 33.81 -14.46
N GLY A 259 -10.24 32.52 -14.65
CA GLY A 259 -9.00 31.88 -14.20
C GLY A 259 -7.74 32.56 -14.75
N ARG A 260 -7.75 32.89 -16.05
CA ARG A 260 -6.67 33.67 -16.69
C ARG A 260 -6.50 35.06 -16.06
N LEU A 261 -7.58 35.76 -15.73
CA LEU A 261 -7.52 37.07 -15.05
C LEU A 261 -6.95 36.94 -13.62
N ILE A 262 -7.31 35.89 -12.89
CA ILE A 262 -6.80 35.61 -11.54
C ILE A 262 -5.31 35.27 -11.57
N GLN A 263 -4.87 34.46 -12.54
CA GLN A 263 -3.43 34.18 -12.77
C GLN A 263 -2.65 35.46 -13.07
N GLN A 264 -3.20 36.35 -13.91
CA GLN A 264 -2.62 37.66 -14.18
C GLN A 264 -2.59 38.56 -12.93
N ALA A 265 -3.62 38.52 -12.09
CA ALA A 265 -3.71 39.30 -10.85
C ALA A 265 -2.64 38.88 -9.83
N SER A 266 -2.43 37.57 -9.65
CA SER A 266 -1.31 37.03 -8.87
C SER A 266 0.04 37.50 -9.44
N SER A 267 0.26 37.33 -10.75
CA SER A 267 1.51 37.70 -11.42
C SER A 267 1.82 39.21 -11.35
N LYS A 268 0.80 40.07 -11.19
CA LYS A 268 0.94 41.53 -11.09
C LYS A 268 1.04 42.06 -9.65
N SER A 269 0.83 41.21 -8.65
CA SER A 269 0.84 41.60 -7.24
C SER A 269 2.01 40.98 -6.48
N ASN A 270 1.80 39.83 -5.83
CA ASN A 270 2.74 39.21 -4.91
C ASN A 270 3.18 37.79 -5.32
N LEU A 271 2.88 37.36 -6.55
CA LEU A 271 3.18 36.02 -7.08
C LEU A 271 2.58 34.85 -6.27
N LYS A 272 1.50 35.10 -5.51
CA LYS A 272 0.76 34.07 -4.76
C LYS A 272 0.47 32.83 -5.64
N PRO A 273 0.74 31.59 -5.21
CA PRO A 273 0.29 30.41 -5.93
C PRO A 273 -1.23 30.45 -6.13
N VAL A 274 -1.67 30.09 -7.33
CA VAL A 274 -3.11 30.01 -7.69
C VAL A 274 -3.47 28.60 -8.13
N PHE A 275 -4.56 28.08 -7.58
CA PHE A 275 -5.11 26.76 -7.88
C PHE A 275 -6.43 26.96 -8.59
N LEU A 276 -6.56 26.40 -9.79
CA LEU A 276 -7.60 26.77 -10.75
C LEU A 276 -8.34 25.52 -11.23
N GLU A 277 -9.67 25.52 -11.12
CA GLU A 277 -10.55 24.51 -11.72
C GLU A 277 -11.52 25.21 -12.69
N LEU A 278 -11.40 24.95 -13.99
CA LEU A 278 -11.78 25.90 -15.04
C LEU A 278 -12.78 25.38 -16.10
N GLY A 279 -13.58 24.36 -15.75
CA GLY A 279 -14.57 23.78 -16.65
C GLY A 279 -14.01 22.73 -17.61
N GLY A 280 -14.84 22.20 -18.49
CA GLY A 280 -14.48 21.07 -19.34
C GLY A 280 -15.33 20.87 -20.60
N LYS A 281 -14.78 20.07 -21.51
CA LYS A 281 -15.48 19.55 -22.70
C LYS A 281 -15.36 18.03 -22.77
N SER A 282 -15.77 17.39 -21.67
CA SER A 282 -15.50 15.98 -21.38
C SER A 282 -16.04 15.04 -22.47
N PRO A 283 -15.18 14.20 -23.09
CA PRO A 283 -15.61 13.18 -24.03
C PRO A 283 -15.97 11.87 -23.31
N ALA A 284 -17.01 11.17 -23.78
CA ALA A 284 -17.16 9.74 -23.56
C ALA A 284 -17.07 8.97 -24.88
N ILE A 285 -16.31 7.88 -24.90
CA ILE A 285 -16.16 7.00 -26.06
C ILE A 285 -16.91 5.70 -25.77
N VAL A 286 -17.79 5.28 -26.68
CA VAL A 286 -18.58 4.04 -26.56
C VAL A 286 -18.24 3.11 -27.72
N PHE A 287 -17.59 2.00 -27.39
CA PHE A 287 -17.25 0.93 -28.34
C PHE A 287 -18.37 -0.09 -28.49
N GLU A 288 -18.37 -0.84 -29.59
CA GLU A 288 -19.40 -1.83 -29.93
C GLU A 288 -19.56 -2.98 -28.92
N ASP A 289 -18.50 -3.29 -28.17
CA ASP A 289 -18.50 -4.33 -27.15
C ASP A 289 -19.03 -3.85 -25.79
N ALA A 290 -19.27 -2.55 -25.61
CA ALA A 290 -19.80 -1.95 -24.39
C ALA A 290 -21.18 -2.49 -23.99
N ASP A 291 -21.55 -2.26 -22.74
CA ASP A 291 -22.97 -2.29 -22.35
C ASP A 291 -23.62 -0.97 -22.81
N LEU A 292 -24.38 -1.03 -23.90
CA LEU A 292 -24.98 0.15 -24.52
C LEU A 292 -26.05 0.80 -23.63
N GLU A 293 -26.77 0.03 -22.82
CA GLU A 293 -27.81 0.59 -21.96
C GLU A 293 -27.20 1.30 -20.76
N ALA A 294 -26.21 0.66 -20.10
CA ALA A 294 -25.46 1.29 -19.02
C ALA A 294 -24.68 2.53 -19.49
N ALA A 295 -24.04 2.46 -20.66
CA ALA A 295 -23.34 3.61 -21.25
C ALA A 295 -24.30 4.76 -21.58
N ALA A 296 -25.45 4.48 -22.20
CA ALA A 296 -26.46 5.50 -22.48
C ALA A 296 -27.00 6.12 -21.18
N GLN A 297 -27.31 5.31 -20.16
CA GLN A 297 -27.81 5.79 -18.87
C GLN A 297 -26.79 6.68 -18.14
N ALA A 298 -25.52 6.28 -18.10
CA ALA A 298 -24.47 7.01 -17.38
C ALA A 298 -24.12 8.34 -18.08
N THR A 299 -23.96 8.33 -19.40
CA THR A 299 -23.66 9.54 -20.18
C THR A 299 -24.83 10.52 -20.20
N GLN A 300 -26.07 10.02 -20.26
CA GLN A 300 -27.29 10.81 -20.11
C GLN A 300 -27.35 11.52 -18.74
N TYR A 301 -27.13 10.78 -17.65
CA TYR A 301 -27.16 11.32 -16.29
C TYR A 301 -26.09 12.40 -16.07
N SER A 302 -24.90 12.23 -16.65
CA SER A 302 -23.81 13.22 -16.62
C SER A 302 -24.23 14.59 -17.16
N VAL A 303 -25.03 14.63 -18.24
CA VAL A 303 -25.46 15.88 -18.89
C VAL A 303 -26.78 16.41 -18.33
N GLN A 304 -27.65 15.56 -17.79
CA GLN A 304 -28.86 16.02 -17.09
C GLN A 304 -28.53 16.68 -15.74
N THR A 305 -27.52 16.19 -15.02
CA THR A 305 -27.19 16.64 -13.65
C THR A 305 -27.07 18.16 -13.55
N ASN A 306 -27.84 18.76 -12.64
CA ASN A 306 -27.97 20.21 -12.43
C ASN A 306 -28.40 20.99 -13.70
N SER A 307 -29.25 20.39 -14.54
CA SER A 307 -29.62 20.90 -15.86
C SER A 307 -28.41 21.22 -16.75
N GLY A 308 -27.39 20.36 -16.68
CA GLY A 308 -26.13 20.46 -17.42
C GLY A 308 -25.13 21.51 -16.91
N GLN A 309 -25.41 22.16 -15.77
CA GLN A 309 -24.54 23.18 -15.16
C GLN A 309 -23.44 22.51 -14.31
N THR A 310 -22.65 21.65 -14.94
CA THR A 310 -21.67 20.76 -14.32
C THR A 310 -20.36 20.76 -15.13
N CYS A 311 -19.25 21.17 -14.52
CA CYS A 311 -17.95 21.37 -15.17
C CYS A 311 -17.36 20.11 -15.84
N MET A 312 -17.69 18.94 -15.33
CA MET A 312 -17.22 17.64 -15.83
C MET A 312 -18.22 16.95 -16.76
N ALA A 313 -19.35 17.59 -17.10
CA ALA A 313 -20.42 16.98 -17.89
C ALA A 313 -19.95 16.43 -19.24
N THR A 314 -20.42 15.22 -19.56
CA THR A 314 -20.10 14.47 -20.78
C THR A 314 -20.77 15.07 -22.03
N SER A 315 -20.42 16.31 -22.38
CA SER A 315 -21.07 17.08 -23.46
C SER A 315 -20.63 16.70 -24.88
N ARG A 316 -19.60 15.84 -25.02
CA ARG A 316 -19.24 15.14 -26.25
C ARG A 316 -19.35 13.64 -26.03
N VAL A 317 -20.11 12.95 -26.87
CA VAL A 317 -20.17 11.49 -26.89
C VAL A 317 -19.75 11.01 -28.27
N TYR A 318 -18.82 10.07 -28.31
CA TYR A 318 -18.33 9.42 -29.51
C TYR A 318 -18.77 7.97 -29.50
N VAL A 319 -19.44 7.51 -30.56
CA VAL A 319 -20.02 6.16 -30.64
C VAL A 319 -19.51 5.45 -31.89
N GLN A 320 -19.15 4.16 -31.76
CA GLN A 320 -18.66 3.38 -32.89
C GLN A 320 -19.76 3.18 -33.94
N ASP A 321 -19.42 3.26 -35.23
CA ASP A 321 -20.39 3.25 -36.34
C ASP A 321 -21.31 2.01 -36.35
N THR A 322 -20.80 0.83 -35.98
CA THR A 322 -21.56 -0.44 -35.87
C THR A 322 -22.70 -0.44 -34.85
N ILE A 323 -22.71 0.49 -33.87
CA ILE A 323 -23.72 0.57 -32.81
C ILE A 323 -24.47 1.91 -32.74
N ALA A 324 -24.10 2.88 -33.60
CA ALA A 324 -24.51 4.28 -33.47
C ALA A 324 -26.04 4.48 -33.43
N GLU A 325 -26.79 3.88 -34.35
CA GLU A 325 -28.26 4.02 -34.41
C GLU A 325 -28.94 3.53 -33.11
N LYS A 326 -28.50 2.37 -32.61
CA LYS A 326 -29.04 1.76 -31.38
C LYS A 326 -28.71 2.59 -30.15
N PHE A 327 -27.48 3.08 -30.03
CA PHE A 327 -27.09 3.93 -28.91
C PHE A 327 -27.83 5.27 -28.93
N ILE A 328 -27.96 5.93 -30.09
CA ILE A 328 -28.67 7.20 -30.21
C ILE A 328 -30.15 7.05 -29.83
N ALA A 329 -30.80 5.94 -30.22
CA ALA A 329 -32.16 5.63 -29.80
C ALA A 329 -32.28 5.47 -28.28
N LEU A 330 -31.41 4.66 -27.65
CA LEU A 330 -31.38 4.45 -26.19
C LEU A 330 -31.08 5.73 -25.42
N PHE A 331 -30.13 6.55 -25.88
CA PHE A 331 -29.80 7.82 -25.25
C PHE A 331 -30.99 8.79 -25.34
N LYS A 332 -31.66 8.87 -26.50
CA LYS A 332 -32.85 9.71 -26.70
C LYS A 332 -34.01 9.28 -25.79
N GLU A 333 -34.23 7.97 -25.65
CA GLU A 333 -35.23 7.41 -24.73
C GLU A 333 -34.96 7.82 -23.27
N LYS A 334 -33.70 7.77 -22.83
CA LYS A 334 -33.31 8.08 -21.45
C LYS A 334 -33.19 9.58 -21.16
N PHE A 335 -32.84 10.43 -22.14
CA PHE A 335 -32.58 11.87 -21.91
C PHE A 335 -33.82 12.76 -22.03
N GLY A 336 -34.82 12.35 -22.82
CA GLY A 336 -36.07 13.11 -23.00
C GLY A 336 -36.96 13.22 -21.74
N PRO A 337 -37.15 12.15 -20.95
CA PRO A 337 -38.06 12.14 -19.78
C PRO A 337 -37.55 12.92 -18.56
N VAL A 338 -37.57 14.25 -18.64
CA VAL A 338 -37.27 15.15 -17.51
C VAL A 338 -38.52 15.72 -16.85
N LYS A 339 -38.50 15.77 -15.51
CA LYS A 339 -39.50 16.45 -14.67
C LYS A 339 -39.05 17.89 -14.44
N VAL A 340 -39.39 18.74 -15.40
CA VAL A 340 -39.24 20.20 -15.30
C VAL A 340 -40.29 20.75 -14.35
N GLY A 341 -39.93 21.75 -13.54
CA GLY A 341 -40.84 22.36 -12.58
C GLY A 341 -40.13 23.22 -11.54
N ASP A 342 -40.79 23.45 -10.41
CA ASP A 342 -40.25 24.19 -9.28
C ASP A 342 -39.10 23.41 -8.61
N PRO A 343 -37.87 23.95 -8.54
CA PRO A 343 -36.73 23.26 -7.95
C PRO A 343 -36.87 23.01 -6.44
N THR A 344 -37.82 23.62 -5.74
CA THR A 344 -38.11 23.35 -4.33
C THR A 344 -38.95 22.08 -4.11
N LEU A 345 -39.46 21.45 -5.16
CA LEU A 345 -40.27 20.23 -5.10
C LEU A 345 -39.40 18.97 -5.26
N LYS A 346 -39.75 17.89 -4.55
CA LYS A 346 -38.93 16.65 -4.49
C LYS A 346 -39.02 15.80 -5.76
N GLU A 347 -40.05 16.01 -6.57
CA GLU A 347 -40.27 15.33 -7.84
C GLU A 347 -39.59 16.01 -9.04
N THR A 348 -39.25 17.30 -8.95
CA THR A 348 -38.52 18.02 -10.01
C THR A 348 -37.08 17.54 -10.08
N ASN A 349 -36.60 17.17 -11.27
CA ASN A 349 -35.21 16.74 -11.49
C ASN A 349 -34.49 17.52 -12.62
N HIS A 350 -35.11 18.61 -13.10
CA HIS A 350 -34.57 19.48 -14.13
C HIS A 350 -35.00 20.92 -13.86
N GLY A 351 -34.12 21.70 -13.23
CA GLY A 351 -34.34 23.11 -12.87
C GLY A 351 -34.02 24.09 -14.00
N PRO A 352 -34.25 25.40 -13.78
CA PRO A 352 -33.84 26.43 -14.72
C PRO A 352 -32.31 26.62 -14.77
N GLN A 353 -31.83 27.34 -15.78
CA GLN A 353 -30.47 27.88 -15.79
C GLN A 353 -30.34 29.01 -14.75
N ALA A 354 -29.18 29.13 -14.10
CA ALA A 354 -29.02 29.89 -12.86
C ALA A 354 -29.34 31.39 -12.96
N ASP A 355 -29.21 32.00 -14.13
CA ASP A 355 -29.67 33.36 -14.39
C ASP A 355 -29.94 33.60 -15.88
N LYS A 356 -30.46 34.79 -16.19
CA LYS A 356 -30.71 35.25 -17.56
C LYS A 356 -29.47 35.16 -18.45
N VAL A 357 -28.29 35.51 -17.91
CA VAL A 357 -27.03 35.51 -18.68
C VAL A 357 -26.64 34.09 -19.08
N GLN A 358 -26.75 33.13 -18.17
CA GLN A 358 -26.46 31.72 -18.47
C GLN A 358 -27.49 31.15 -19.44
N TYR A 359 -28.76 31.48 -19.27
CA TYR A 359 -29.84 31.12 -20.19
C TYR A 359 -29.59 31.62 -21.63
N GLU A 360 -29.32 32.92 -21.80
CA GLU A 360 -29.03 33.52 -23.11
C GLU A 360 -27.75 32.93 -23.74
N ASN A 361 -26.73 32.62 -22.93
CA ASN A 361 -25.52 31.92 -23.41
C ASN A 361 -25.85 30.51 -23.93
N VAL A 362 -26.66 29.72 -23.20
CA VAL A 362 -27.05 28.38 -23.66
C VAL A 362 -27.87 28.48 -24.94
N LEU A 363 -28.85 29.40 -25.03
CA LEU A 363 -29.62 29.61 -26.27
C LEU A 363 -28.73 29.99 -27.46
N LYS A 364 -27.72 30.84 -27.27
CA LYS A 364 -26.74 31.17 -28.32
C LYS A 364 -26.03 29.91 -28.85
N TYR A 365 -25.63 28.99 -27.97
CA TYR A 365 -25.05 27.71 -28.40
C TYR A 365 -26.06 26.80 -29.10
N LEU A 366 -27.35 26.82 -28.72
CA LEU A 366 -28.38 26.06 -29.45
C LEU A 366 -28.53 26.53 -30.90
N GLU A 367 -28.49 27.84 -31.16
CA GLU A 367 -28.55 28.38 -32.53
C GLU A 367 -27.29 28.05 -33.35
N ILE A 368 -26.10 28.00 -32.71
CA ILE A 368 -24.87 27.50 -33.34
C ILE A 368 -25.03 26.01 -33.70
N GLY A 369 -25.48 25.17 -32.75
CA GLY A 369 -25.69 23.74 -32.99
C GLY A 369 -26.71 23.44 -34.09
N LYS A 370 -27.79 24.21 -34.18
CA LYS A 370 -28.80 24.11 -35.26
C LYS A 370 -28.24 24.42 -36.66
N LYS A 371 -27.22 25.28 -36.71
CA LYS A 371 -26.57 25.70 -37.96
C LYS A 371 -25.49 24.72 -38.40
N ASP A 372 -24.67 24.27 -37.44
CA ASP A 372 -23.47 23.49 -37.71
C ASP A 372 -23.72 21.97 -37.68
N GLY A 373 -24.74 21.49 -36.97
CA GLY A 373 -25.05 20.08 -36.79
C GLY A 373 -26.54 19.74 -36.91
N LYS A 374 -26.87 18.45 -36.74
CA LYS A 374 -28.23 17.93 -36.90
C LYS A 374 -28.94 17.83 -35.55
N LEU A 375 -29.96 18.65 -35.34
CA LEU A 375 -30.81 18.59 -34.16
C LEU A 375 -31.71 17.35 -34.19
N ILE A 376 -31.64 16.47 -33.19
CA ILE A 376 -32.49 15.26 -33.10
C ILE A 376 -33.41 15.21 -31.87
N MET A 377 -33.23 16.11 -30.90
CA MET A 377 -34.06 16.29 -29.70
C MET A 377 -33.82 17.69 -29.11
N GLY A 378 -34.87 18.34 -28.59
CA GLY A 378 -34.75 19.62 -27.86
C GLY A 378 -34.53 20.83 -28.78
N GLY A 379 -33.53 21.64 -28.44
CA GLY A 379 -33.07 22.78 -29.25
C GLY A 379 -33.80 24.10 -29.02
N ASN A 380 -34.74 24.19 -28.07
CA ASN A 380 -35.53 25.39 -27.79
C ASN A 380 -35.65 25.65 -26.28
N PRO A 381 -36.02 26.88 -25.86
CA PRO A 381 -36.57 27.15 -24.53
C PRO A 381 -37.64 26.13 -24.13
N ASP A 382 -37.68 25.77 -22.85
CA ASP A 382 -38.77 24.94 -22.33
C ASP A 382 -39.94 25.82 -21.90
N SER A 383 -40.97 25.88 -22.73
CA SER A 383 -42.13 26.76 -22.51
C SER A 383 -43.18 26.22 -21.53
N ARG A 384 -42.88 25.13 -20.80
CA ARG A 384 -43.81 24.52 -19.84
C ARG A 384 -43.94 25.31 -18.54
N GLU A 385 -42.92 26.07 -18.18
CA GLU A 385 -42.82 26.87 -16.96
C GLU A 385 -42.43 28.31 -17.30
N ASN A 386 -42.84 29.26 -16.45
CA ASN A 386 -42.18 30.57 -16.43
C ASN A 386 -40.81 30.40 -15.79
N GLY A 387 -39.75 30.90 -16.45
CA GLY A 387 -38.38 30.91 -15.93
C GLY A 387 -37.32 30.64 -17.00
N TYR A 388 -36.07 30.48 -16.58
CA TYR A 388 -34.91 30.27 -17.45
C TYR A 388 -34.71 28.78 -17.85
N PHE A 389 -35.77 28.09 -18.25
CA PHE A 389 -35.73 26.65 -18.54
C PHE A 389 -35.29 26.33 -19.97
N VAL A 390 -34.39 25.35 -20.12
CA VAL A 390 -33.90 24.84 -21.40
C VAL A 390 -34.15 23.34 -21.48
N ALA A 391 -34.74 22.88 -22.58
CA ALA A 391 -35.03 21.46 -22.78
C ALA A 391 -33.74 20.64 -23.02
N PRO A 392 -33.68 19.37 -22.56
CA PRO A 392 -32.62 18.42 -22.93
C PRO A 392 -32.42 18.39 -24.45
N THR A 393 -31.21 18.67 -24.92
CA THR A 393 -30.92 18.86 -26.34
C THR A 393 -29.82 17.93 -26.83
N ILE A 394 -30.06 17.28 -27.97
CA ILE A 394 -29.10 16.38 -28.63
C ILE A 394 -28.86 16.85 -30.06
N PHE A 395 -27.60 17.10 -30.39
CA PHE A 395 -27.10 17.25 -31.75
C PHE A 395 -26.33 16.00 -32.19
N THR A 396 -26.41 15.65 -33.47
CA THR A 396 -25.54 14.67 -34.14
C THR A 396 -24.83 15.33 -35.33
N ASP A 397 -23.93 14.59 -35.98
CA ASP A 397 -23.32 14.99 -37.26
C ASP A 397 -22.65 16.38 -37.21
N THR A 398 -22.10 16.75 -36.05
CA THR A 398 -21.60 18.10 -35.78
C THR A 398 -20.09 18.18 -36.03
N PRO A 399 -19.56 19.09 -36.88
CA PRO A 399 -18.14 19.17 -37.17
C PRO A 399 -17.28 19.38 -35.90
N GLU A 400 -16.15 18.65 -35.81
CA GLU A 400 -15.22 18.73 -34.65
C GLU A 400 -14.61 20.13 -34.45
N ASP A 401 -14.61 20.97 -35.49
CA ASP A 401 -14.15 22.35 -35.45
C ASP A 401 -15.24 23.38 -35.10
N SER A 402 -16.51 22.95 -35.03
CA SER A 402 -17.63 23.80 -34.60
C SER A 402 -17.42 24.32 -33.18
N VAL A 403 -17.89 25.54 -32.95
CA VAL A 403 -17.84 26.20 -31.63
C VAL A 403 -18.56 25.37 -30.56
N ILE A 404 -19.69 24.71 -30.89
CA ILE A 404 -20.42 23.88 -29.92
C ILE A 404 -19.68 22.57 -29.56
N MET A 405 -18.72 22.13 -30.38
CA MET A 405 -17.83 21.01 -30.09
C MET A 405 -16.60 21.44 -29.27
N ARG A 406 -16.14 22.68 -29.42
CA ARG A 406 -14.92 23.19 -28.76
C ARG A 406 -15.19 23.88 -27.42
N GLU A 407 -16.25 24.67 -27.30
CA GLU A 407 -16.52 25.52 -26.14
C GLU A 407 -17.49 24.86 -25.12
N GLU A 408 -17.31 25.19 -23.84
CA GLU A 408 -18.19 24.72 -22.76
C GLU A 408 -19.54 25.45 -22.83
N VAL A 409 -20.63 24.69 -22.98
CA VAL A 409 -22.01 25.21 -23.05
C VAL A 409 -22.58 25.44 -21.65
N PHE A 410 -22.23 24.56 -20.71
CA PHE A 410 -22.69 24.59 -19.31
C PHE A 410 -24.22 24.66 -19.16
N GLY A 411 -24.90 23.80 -19.92
CA GLY A 411 -26.36 23.62 -19.98
C GLY A 411 -26.68 22.21 -20.52
N PRO A 412 -27.97 21.82 -20.66
CA PRO A 412 -28.39 20.44 -20.87
C PRO A 412 -28.28 20.02 -22.35
N VAL A 413 -27.06 20.10 -22.90
CA VAL A 413 -26.77 19.97 -24.33
C VAL A 413 -25.63 18.98 -24.55
N VAL A 414 -25.85 17.98 -25.42
CA VAL A 414 -24.86 16.97 -25.81
C VAL A 414 -24.73 16.89 -27.32
N ASN A 415 -23.51 16.67 -27.80
CA ASN A 415 -23.22 16.32 -29.18
C ASN A 415 -22.82 14.84 -29.24
N ILE A 416 -23.48 14.06 -30.09
CA ILE A 416 -23.20 12.63 -30.29
C ILE A 416 -22.67 12.43 -31.71
N ASN A 417 -21.37 12.18 -31.82
CA ASN A 417 -20.67 11.96 -33.09
C ASN A 417 -20.26 10.49 -33.26
N ILE A 418 -20.00 10.10 -34.50
CA ILE A 418 -19.63 8.72 -34.88
C ILE A 418 -18.12 8.63 -35.15
N PHE A 419 -17.53 7.47 -34.85
CA PHE A 419 -16.14 7.12 -35.17
C PHE A 419 -16.03 5.68 -35.69
N LYS A 420 -14.89 5.34 -36.30
CA LYS A 420 -14.62 4.01 -36.86
C LYS A 420 -13.45 3.27 -36.20
N THR A 421 -12.36 3.97 -35.84
CA THR A 421 -11.17 3.33 -35.26
C THR A 421 -10.77 3.93 -33.90
N GLU A 422 -9.96 3.18 -33.14
CA GLU A 422 -9.45 3.62 -31.84
C GLU A 422 -8.59 4.88 -31.97
N GLU A 423 -7.77 4.96 -33.02
CA GLU A 423 -6.85 6.06 -33.28
C GLU A 423 -7.59 7.36 -33.64
N GLU A 424 -8.62 7.24 -34.49
CA GLU A 424 -9.49 8.35 -34.90
C GLU A 424 -10.17 8.98 -33.68
N VAL A 425 -10.79 8.15 -32.83
CA VAL A 425 -11.56 8.65 -31.69
C VAL A 425 -10.68 9.15 -30.55
N MET A 426 -9.49 8.56 -30.35
CA MET A 426 -8.49 9.11 -29.43
C MET A 426 -8.09 10.54 -29.84
N ALA A 427 -7.79 10.75 -31.13
CA ALA A 427 -7.44 12.06 -31.67
C ALA A 427 -8.60 13.07 -31.51
N LYS A 428 -9.84 12.68 -31.86
CA LYS A 428 -11.03 13.53 -31.67
C LYS A 428 -11.29 13.87 -30.19
N ALA A 429 -11.20 12.89 -29.30
CA ALA A 429 -11.42 13.09 -27.87
C ALA A 429 -10.42 14.09 -27.28
N ASN A 430 -9.14 14.00 -27.64
CA ASN A 430 -8.08 14.89 -27.17
C ASN A 430 -8.02 16.25 -27.90
N ASN A 431 -8.71 16.42 -29.04
CA ASN A 431 -8.78 17.67 -29.82
C ASN A 431 -9.63 18.76 -29.14
N THR A 432 -9.16 19.23 -28.00
CA THR A 432 -9.76 20.30 -27.21
C THR A 432 -8.71 20.94 -26.30
N GLU A 433 -8.93 22.22 -25.96
CA GLU A 433 -8.13 22.97 -24.98
C GLU A 433 -8.46 22.58 -23.53
N TYR A 434 -9.52 21.79 -23.31
CA TYR A 434 -9.92 21.29 -22.00
C TYR A 434 -9.32 19.91 -21.70
N GLY A 435 -9.40 19.48 -20.45
CA GLY A 435 -8.87 18.19 -19.99
C GLY A 435 -9.31 17.85 -18.57
N LEU A 436 -10.57 18.10 -18.21
CA LEU A 436 -11.05 17.86 -16.84
C LEU A 436 -11.39 16.38 -16.61
N TYR A 437 -12.33 15.84 -17.40
CA TYR A 437 -12.83 14.48 -17.28
C TYR A 437 -12.91 13.84 -18.68
N ALA A 438 -12.70 12.53 -18.78
CA ALA A 438 -13.02 11.74 -19.97
C ALA A 438 -13.57 10.36 -19.58
N ALA A 439 -14.21 9.63 -20.49
CA ALA A 439 -14.71 8.29 -20.23
C ALA A 439 -14.56 7.36 -21.44
N VAL A 440 -14.41 6.06 -21.18
CA VAL A 440 -14.42 5.00 -22.19
C VAL A 440 -15.28 3.83 -21.72
N PHE A 441 -16.18 3.37 -22.59
CA PHE A 441 -17.04 2.21 -22.37
C PHE A 441 -16.64 1.10 -23.34
N THR A 442 -16.18 -0.03 -22.81
CA THR A 442 -15.70 -1.22 -23.54
C THR A 442 -15.51 -2.39 -22.57
N LYS A 443 -15.66 -3.64 -23.04
CA LYS A 443 -15.34 -4.85 -22.27
C LYS A 443 -13.91 -5.32 -22.49
N ASN A 444 -13.24 -4.83 -23.53
CA ASN A 444 -11.83 -5.09 -23.80
C ASN A 444 -10.92 -4.32 -22.83
N ILE A 445 -10.24 -5.04 -21.93
CA ILE A 445 -9.37 -4.46 -20.91
C ILE A 445 -8.13 -3.76 -21.50
N ASP A 446 -7.53 -4.30 -22.56
CA ASP A 446 -6.35 -3.68 -23.18
C ASP A 446 -6.69 -2.34 -23.81
N ARG A 447 -7.87 -2.25 -24.44
CA ARG A 447 -8.43 -0.99 -24.95
C ARG A 447 -8.73 -0.02 -23.82
N ALA A 448 -9.38 -0.48 -22.75
CA ALA A 448 -9.64 0.35 -21.58
C ALA A 448 -8.34 0.96 -21.02
N MET A 449 -7.26 0.17 -20.91
CA MET A 449 -5.96 0.66 -20.45
C MET A 449 -5.28 1.60 -21.47
N ARG A 450 -5.40 1.36 -22.78
CA ARG A 450 -4.93 2.30 -23.82
C ARG A 450 -5.63 3.65 -23.70
N PHE A 451 -6.96 3.66 -23.54
CA PHE A 451 -7.74 4.90 -23.39
C PHE A 451 -7.52 5.59 -22.04
N ALA A 452 -7.44 4.84 -20.94
CA ALA A 452 -7.10 5.40 -19.63
C ALA A 452 -5.74 6.11 -19.60
N LYS A 453 -4.75 5.63 -20.38
CA LYS A 453 -3.44 6.26 -20.53
C LYS A 453 -3.39 7.35 -21.61
N GLY A 454 -4.16 7.20 -22.68
CA GLY A 454 -4.09 8.06 -23.87
C GLY A 454 -4.98 9.30 -23.84
N LEU A 455 -6.04 9.31 -23.03
CA LEU A 455 -6.94 10.46 -22.91
C LEU A 455 -6.30 11.55 -22.04
N GLU A 456 -6.19 12.76 -22.59
CA GLU A 456 -5.52 13.91 -21.96
C GLU A 456 -6.46 14.63 -20.96
N ALA A 457 -6.90 13.90 -19.93
CA ALA A 457 -7.81 14.39 -18.90
C ALA A 457 -7.33 14.08 -17.47
N GLY A 458 -7.74 14.92 -16.52
CA GLY A 458 -7.43 14.76 -15.10
C GLY A 458 -8.01 13.52 -14.45
N THR A 459 -9.19 13.09 -14.91
CA THR A 459 -9.86 11.87 -14.48
C THR A 459 -10.40 11.13 -15.70
N VAL A 460 -10.14 9.83 -15.80
CA VAL A 460 -10.65 8.98 -16.88
C VAL A 460 -11.49 7.84 -16.30
N GLY A 461 -12.79 7.83 -16.61
CA GLY A 461 -13.70 6.76 -16.23
C GLY A 461 -13.63 5.58 -17.21
N VAL A 462 -13.54 4.35 -16.70
CA VAL A 462 -13.64 3.12 -17.50
C VAL A 462 -14.95 2.42 -17.13
N ASN A 463 -15.85 2.28 -18.10
CA ASN A 463 -17.23 1.81 -17.92
C ASN A 463 -18.05 2.61 -16.89
N CYS A 464 -17.63 3.84 -16.61
CA CYS A 464 -18.32 4.85 -15.81
C CYS A 464 -17.99 6.24 -16.35
N THR A 465 -18.74 7.26 -15.95
CA THR A 465 -18.45 8.66 -16.27
C THR A 465 -18.88 9.60 -15.14
N SER A 466 -18.62 10.90 -15.30
CA SER A 466 -19.11 11.99 -14.48
C SER A 466 -20.60 11.81 -14.09
N PRO A 467 -21.03 12.12 -12.85
CA PRO A 467 -20.24 12.76 -11.78
C PRO A 467 -19.42 11.78 -10.92
N THR A 468 -19.26 10.52 -11.32
CA THR A 468 -18.45 9.53 -10.58
C THR A 468 -16.97 9.96 -10.52
N THR A 469 -16.39 9.98 -9.33
CA THR A 469 -14.97 10.25 -9.08
C THR A 469 -14.43 9.31 -8.00
N GLY A 470 -13.15 8.93 -8.06
CA GLY A 470 -12.47 8.34 -6.90
C GLY A 470 -12.31 9.38 -5.80
N LYS A 471 -12.51 9.00 -4.54
CA LYS A 471 -12.47 9.93 -3.40
C LYS A 471 -11.02 10.23 -2.98
N ASP A 472 -10.24 9.16 -2.91
CA ASP A 472 -8.81 9.09 -2.60
C ASP A 472 -7.91 9.53 -3.77
N THR A 473 -8.45 9.60 -5.00
CA THR A 473 -7.72 10.03 -6.19
C THR A 473 -7.75 11.55 -6.43
N PRO A 474 -6.72 12.15 -7.05
CA PRO A 474 -6.73 13.56 -7.41
C PRO A 474 -7.74 13.86 -8.52
N PHE A 475 -8.49 14.94 -8.37
CA PHE A 475 -9.34 15.52 -9.40
C PHE A 475 -8.79 16.89 -9.82
N GLY A 476 -8.68 17.15 -11.12
CA GLY A 476 -8.37 18.49 -11.61
C GLY A 476 -7.80 18.54 -13.02
N GLY A 477 -7.88 19.70 -13.66
CA GLY A 477 -7.69 19.82 -15.11
C GLY A 477 -6.30 19.52 -15.68
N TYR A 478 -6.27 18.89 -16.85
CA TYR A 478 -5.20 19.06 -17.85
C TYR A 478 -5.48 20.31 -18.71
N LYS A 479 -4.44 20.82 -19.40
CA LYS A 479 -4.54 21.95 -20.35
C LYS A 479 -5.24 23.17 -19.73
N GLY A 480 -6.20 23.77 -20.44
CA GLY A 480 -6.98 24.92 -19.99
C GLY A 480 -8.05 24.61 -18.93
N SER A 481 -8.26 23.33 -18.55
CA SER A 481 -9.21 22.98 -17.48
C SER A 481 -8.71 23.26 -16.06
N GLY A 482 -7.43 23.55 -15.83
CA GLY A 482 -6.99 23.90 -14.48
C GLY A 482 -5.49 23.84 -14.21
N LEU A 483 -5.13 24.20 -12.97
CA LEU A 483 -3.79 24.12 -12.39
C LEU A 483 -3.92 23.65 -10.93
N GLY A 484 -3.15 22.63 -10.54
CA GLY A 484 -3.29 21.93 -9.25
C GLY A 484 -4.23 20.72 -9.32
N ARG A 485 -4.40 20.02 -8.19
CA ARG A 485 -5.33 18.89 -8.03
C ARG A 485 -6.05 18.96 -6.68
N GLU A 486 -7.37 18.89 -6.70
CA GLU A 486 -8.20 18.78 -5.50
C GLU A 486 -8.53 17.30 -5.24
N GLY A 487 -8.35 16.82 -4.02
CA GLY A 487 -8.58 15.43 -3.60
C GLY A 487 -8.15 15.27 -2.16
N LEU A 488 -8.51 14.15 -1.51
CA LEU A 488 -8.38 14.00 -0.05
C LEU A 488 -7.00 14.38 0.51
N HIS A 489 -5.94 13.65 0.15
CA HIS A 489 -4.58 14.03 0.57
C HIS A 489 -3.99 15.17 -0.28
N HIS A 490 -4.34 15.22 -1.58
CA HIS A 490 -3.75 16.16 -2.55
C HIS A 490 -4.10 17.64 -2.31
N SER A 491 -5.30 17.94 -1.80
CA SER A 491 -5.70 19.33 -1.55
C SER A 491 -4.88 19.98 -0.43
N LEU A 492 -4.30 19.21 0.51
CA LEU A 492 -3.45 19.76 1.57
C LEU A 492 -2.19 20.40 0.98
N ASP A 493 -1.61 19.77 -0.05
CA ASP A 493 -0.37 20.21 -0.70
C ASP A 493 -0.47 21.61 -1.31
N HIS A 494 -1.67 22.02 -1.74
CA HIS A 494 -1.93 23.38 -2.23
C HIS A 494 -1.78 24.47 -1.16
N PHE A 495 -1.93 24.15 0.11
CA PHE A 495 -2.03 25.14 1.19
C PHE A 495 -0.83 25.10 2.14
N LEU A 496 0.26 24.47 1.69
CA LEU A 496 1.51 24.29 2.42
C LEU A 496 2.71 24.86 1.64
N GLU A 497 3.56 25.57 2.37
CA GLU A 497 4.91 25.97 1.97
C GLU A 497 5.93 24.96 2.51
N THR A 498 6.97 24.64 1.71
CA THR A 498 8.03 23.71 2.15
C THR A 498 9.30 24.47 2.48
N LYS A 499 9.71 24.42 3.75
CA LYS A 499 10.93 25.07 4.26
C LYS A 499 11.97 24.03 4.62
N SER A 500 13.17 24.12 4.03
CA SER A 500 14.31 23.30 4.46
C SER A 500 15.04 23.92 5.65
N SER A 501 15.47 23.09 6.60
CA SER A 501 16.42 23.38 7.67
C SER A 501 17.67 22.53 7.48
N LEU A 502 18.82 23.08 7.86
CA LEU A 502 20.12 22.44 7.81
C LEU A 502 20.75 22.60 9.19
N ASP A 503 20.65 21.55 10.00
CA ASP A 503 21.09 21.57 11.39
C ASP A 503 22.40 20.78 11.52
N LEU A 504 23.46 21.44 12.00
CA LEU A 504 24.74 20.80 12.25
C LEU A 504 24.57 19.79 13.41
N ALA A 505 24.87 18.52 13.16
CA ALA A 505 24.88 17.52 14.22
C ALA A 505 26.16 17.69 15.03
N ASP A 506 26.03 18.14 16.28
CA ASP A 506 27.18 18.53 17.11
C ASP A 506 28.23 17.42 17.19
N THR A 507 29.41 17.72 16.66
CA THR A 507 30.58 16.86 16.71
C THR A 507 31.22 16.96 18.09
N VAL A 508 31.62 15.83 18.68
CA VAL A 508 32.60 15.83 19.77
C VAL A 508 33.82 16.65 19.33
N HIS A 509 34.19 17.65 20.12
CA HIS A 509 35.32 18.55 19.83
C HIS A 509 36.59 17.75 19.48
N THR A 510 36.89 17.70 18.19
CA THR A 510 38.20 17.30 17.67
C THR A 510 38.68 18.45 16.79
N SER A 511 39.85 18.99 17.16
CA SER A 511 40.40 20.21 16.57
C SER A 511 40.74 19.98 15.09
N VAL A 512 39.93 20.52 14.19
CA VAL A 512 40.27 20.63 12.77
C VAL A 512 41.34 21.73 12.63
N PRO A 513 42.51 21.44 12.04
CA PRO A 513 43.50 22.49 11.79
C PRO A 513 42.95 23.48 10.75
N SER A 514 43.00 24.76 11.07
CA SER A 514 42.56 25.85 10.21
C SER A 514 43.41 25.91 8.94
N VAL A 515 42.82 25.54 7.79
CA VAL A 515 43.38 25.85 6.47
C VAL A 515 42.83 27.21 6.06
N GLU A 516 43.62 28.26 6.29
CA GLU A 516 43.33 29.57 5.73
C GLU A 516 43.45 29.50 4.19
N TRP A 517 42.46 30.08 3.49
CA TRP A 517 42.51 30.21 2.05
C TRP A 517 43.28 31.50 1.71
N PRO A 518 44.45 31.44 1.05
CA PRO A 518 45.19 32.65 0.70
C PRO A 518 44.46 33.41 -0.40
N LEU A 519 43.80 34.50 -0.02
CA LEU A 519 43.34 35.55 -0.92
C LEU A 519 44.55 36.36 -1.41
N ASP A 520 45.23 35.88 -2.44
CA ASP A 520 46.39 36.61 -2.98
C ASP A 520 45.96 37.72 -3.95
N GLN A 521 46.37 38.94 -3.63
CA GLN A 521 46.13 40.11 -4.45
C GLN A 521 47.32 40.38 -5.37
N ASN A 522 47.15 40.05 -6.65
CA ASN A 522 47.56 40.94 -7.74
C ASN A 522 49.05 41.42 -7.74
N LYS A 523 49.94 40.69 -8.43
CA LYS A 523 50.51 41.13 -9.74
C LYS A 523 51.79 40.41 -10.20
N ASP A 524 51.93 40.38 -11.52
CA ASP A 524 53.18 40.34 -12.29
C ASP A 524 54.18 39.19 -12.08
N HIS A 525 53.93 38.06 -12.76
CA HIS A 525 54.99 37.44 -13.57
C HIS A 525 54.42 36.80 -14.86
N ILE A 526 54.88 37.31 -16.01
CA ILE A 526 54.52 36.85 -17.36
C ILE A 526 55.56 35.83 -17.83
N ILE A 527 55.14 34.63 -18.23
CA ILE A 527 55.86 33.79 -19.23
C ILE A 527 54.85 33.25 -20.25
N THR A 528 55.28 33.17 -21.52
CA THR A 528 54.47 33.12 -22.74
C THR A 528 53.86 31.75 -23.10
N PHE A 529 52.66 31.79 -23.70
CA PHE A 529 52.02 30.67 -24.39
C PHE A 529 52.54 30.48 -25.83
N PRO A 530 52.76 29.24 -26.29
CA PRO A 530 52.80 28.90 -27.71
C PRO A 530 51.45 28.33 -28.18
N ARG A 531 50.73 29.07 -29.04
CA ARG A 531 49.67 28.49 -29.87
C ARG A 531 50.29 27.66 -31.00
N ARG A 532 49.78 26.44 -31.22
CA ARG A 532 49.61 25.88 -32.57
C ARG A 532 48.46 24.88 -32.60
N SER A 533 47.86 24.75 -33.77
CA SER A 533 46.56 24.14 -34.05
C SER A 533 46.71 22.92 -34.98
N ILE A 534 45.61 22.18 -35.17
CA ILE A 534 45.40 21.05 -36.12
C ILE A 534 46.30 19.81 -35.83
N ASP A 535 45.87 18.55 -36.03
CA ASP A 535 44.77 18.01 -36.84
C ASP A 535 43.95 16.89 -36.17
N LEU A 536 42.70 16.75 -36.63
CA LEU A 536 41.95 15.49 -36.61
C LEU A 536 42.36 14.67 -37.84
N GLN A 537 42.83 13.43 -37.65
CA GLN A 537 42.79 12.44 -38.73
C GLN A 537 41.79 11.35 -38.41
N ILE A 538 40.65 11.46 -39.08
CA ILE A 538 39.74 10.36 -39.39
C ILE A 538 40.42 9.54 -40.48
N ASP A 539 40.59 8.23 -40.27
CA ASP A 539 40.83 7.30 -41.38
C ASP A 539 39.57 6.47 -41.62
N THR A 540 38.75 6.95 -42.55
CA THR A 540 37.55 6.26 -43.03
C THR A 540 37.82 5.71 -44.43
N THR A 541 37.99 4.40 -44.52
CA THR A 541 37.79 3.67 -45.79
C THR A 541 36.64 2.68 -45.64
N ASN A 542 35.52 2.98 -46.30
CA ASN A 542 34.42 2.08 -46.70
C ASN A 542 33.86 1.17 -45.60
N THR A 543 32.80 1.53 -44.87
CA THR A 543 31.41 1.68 -45.37
C THR A 543 31.04 0.78 -46.55
N GLN A 544 30.33 -0.33 -46.29
CA GLN A 544 29.23 -0.79 -47.15
C GLN A 544 28.18 -1.61 -46.37
N GLN A 545 26.92 -1.18 -46.51
CA GLN A 545 25.66 -1.96 -46.44
C GLN A 545 25.25 -2.71 -45.15
N GLN A 546 24.57 -1.95 -44.30
CA GLN A 546 23.14 -2.13 -43.97
C GLN A 546 22.43 -3.49 -44.26
N THR A 547 21.91 -4.09 -43.17
CA THR A 547 20.59 -4.75 -43.02
C THR A 547 20.25 -6.13 -43.61
N GLN A 548 19.51 -6.88 -42.75
CA GLN A 548 18.48 -7.91 -43.00
C GLN A 548 18.80 -9.42 -42.95
N ARG A 549 18.02 -10.06 -42.06
CA ARG A 549 17.33 -11.37 -42.17
C ARG A 549 18.11 -12.69 -42.07
N ARG A 550 17.72 -13.44 -41.02
CA ARG A 550 17.23 -14.84 -40.99
C ARG A 550 17.56 -15.80 -42.16
N ASP A 551 17.91 -17.02 -41.72
CA ASP A 551 17.55 -18.36 -42.24
C ASP A 551 18.62 -19.21 -42.96
N SER A 552 18.75 -20.44 -42.42
CA SER A 552 18.94 -21.73 -43.13
C SER A 552 20.34 -22.29 -43.49
N LYS A 553 20.60 -23.48 -42.92
CA LYS A 553 20.96 -24.77 -43.55
C LYS A 553 22.22 -24.96 -44.44
N THR A 554 22.99 -25.96 -44.01
CA THR A 554 23.57 -27.14 -44.74
C THR A 554 24.90 -27.09 -45.53
N THR A 555 25.72 -28.12 -45.19
CA THR A 555 26.62 -28.99 -46.00
C THR A 555 27.97 -28.51 -46.52
N ASP A 556 29.01 -29.26 -46.10
CA ASP A 556 30.27 -29.71 -46.74
C ASP A 556 31.21 -28.66 -47.40
N ASP A 557 32.54 -28.79 -47.40
CA ASP A 557 33.39 -30.00 -47.29
C ASP A 557 34.77 -29.71 -46.63
N SER A 558 35.57 -30.75 -46.37
CA SER A 558 36.82 -30.72 -45.55
C SER A 558 38.12 -30.58 -46.41
N PRO A 559 39.38 -30.72 -45.89
CA PRO A 559 39.93 -30.61 -44.52
C PRO A 559 41.24 -29.75 -44.40
N GLY A 560 41.71 -29.51 -43.18
CA GLY A 560 43.15 -29.62 -42.87
C GLY A 560 43.92 -28.40 -42.30
N SER A 561 43.95 -28.27 -40.97
CA SER A 561 45.19 -28.19 -40.17
C SER A 561 44.84 -28.07 -38.68
N GLU A 562 45.40 -28.96 -37.85
CA GLU A 562 45.11 -29.04 -36.42
C GLU A 562 45.93 -28.03 -35.60
N ASP A 563 45.26 -27.26 -34.74
CA ASP A 563 45.83 -26.79 -33.48
C ASP A 563 44.79 -27.03 -32.39
N ALA A 564 45.16 -27.80 -31.37
CA ALA A 564 44.19 -28.49 -30.52
C ALA A 564 43.59 -27.61 -29.42
N VAL A 565 42.35 -27.15 -29.63
CA VAL A 565 41.45 -26.86 -28.51
C VAL A 565 40.90 -28.20 -28.01
N GLN A 566 41.25 -28.59 -26.78
CA GLN A 566 40.63 -29.74 -26.14
C GLN A 566 39.15 -29.44 -25.85
N ASN A 567 38.27 -30.01 -26.68
CA ASN A 567 36.90 -30.28 -26.31
C ASN A 567 36.90 -31.28 -25.14
N ASP A 568 36.44 -30.86 -23.96
CA ASP A 568 35.82 -31.80 -23.03
C ASP A 568 34.43 -32.13 -23.58
N SER A 569 34.37 -33.26 -24.27
CA SER A 569 33.20 -33.82 -24.93
C SER A 569 32.07 -34.19 -23.96
N GLU A 570 30.85 -34.20 -24.51
CA GLU A 570 29.63 -34.88 -24.05
C GLU A 570 29.73 -35.74 -22.78
N ALA A 571 29.10 -35.26 -21.70
CA ALA A 571 28.72 -36.07 -20.54
C ALA A 571 27.35 -35.62 -19.99
N ASP A 572 26.40 -35.32 -20.89
CA ASP A 572 25.14 -34.64 -20.52
C ASP A 572 24.15 -35.52 -19.75
N THR A 573 24.33 -36.85 -19.74
CA THR A 573 23.60 -37.80 -18.90
C THR A 573 24.50 -38.93 -18.42
N GLU A 574 25.13 -38.77 -17.25
CA GLU A 574 25.72 -39.89 -16.51
C GLU A 574 24.84 -40.30 -15.33
N GLU A 575 24.69 -41.61 -15.12
CA GLU A 575 24.01 -42.15 -13.95
C GLU A 575 24.78 -41.81 -12.66
N ILE A 576 24.08 -41.16 -11.74
CA ILE A 576 24.47 -40.94 -10.34
C ILE A 576 23.48 -41.69 -9.42
N ALA A 577 23.28 -42.98 -9.68
CA ALA A 577 22.32 -43.80 -8.94
C ALA A 577 22.65 -43.89 -7.44
N ASP A 578 23.94 -44.00 -7.10
CA ASP A 578 24.46 -44.16 -5.75
C ASP A 578 24.15 -43.02 -4.77
N LEU A 579 23.79 -41.83 -5.26
CA LEU A 579 23.44 -40.70 -4.40
C LEU A 579 22.00 -40.79 -3.85
N HIS A 580 21.20 -41.74 -4.37
CA HIS A 580 19.74 -41.79 -4.19
C HIS A 580 19.18 -43.20 -3.94
N GLU A 581 19.99 -44.23 -3.67
CA GLU A 581 19.48 -45.61 -3.52
C GLU A 581 18.48 -45.80 -2.37
N GLN A 582 18.42 -44.85 -1.42
CA GLN A 582 17.44 -44.83 -0.33
C GLN A 582 16.70 -43.49 -0.30
N LEU A 583 15.83 -43.27 -1.30
CA LEU A 583 14.93 -42.12 -1.35
C LEU A 583 13.86 -42.19 -0.23
N GLY A 584 14.28 -41.74 0.95
CA GLY A 584 13.51 -41.52 2.16
C GLY A 584 13.43 -42.71 3.13
N CYS A 585 13.41 -42.40 4.42
CA CYS A 585 13.39 -43.35 5.54
C CYS A 585 12.02 -43.40 6.22
N LEU A 586 11.75 -44.48 6.96
CA LEU A 586 10.62 -44.57 7.88
C LEU A 586 11.06 -44.15 9.29
N MET A 587 10.33 -43.20 9.88
CA MET A 587 10.48 -42.76 11.26
C MET A 587 9.23 -43.11 12.04
N GLN A 588 9.37 -43.68 13.24
CA GLN A 588 8.23 -43.99 14.10
C GLN A 588 7.78 -42.72 14.85
N ASP A 589 6.48 -42.38 14.77
CA ASP A 589 5.92 -41.20 15.43
C ASP A 589 5.57 -41.45 16.91
N SER A 590 5.17 -40.39 17.61
CA SER A 590 4.78 -40.43 19.04
C SER A 590 3.51 -41.25 19.36
N LEU A 591 2.85 -41.83 18.34
CA LEU A 591 1.76 -42.81 18.49
C LEU A 591 2.22 -44.25 18.16
N GLY A 592 3.47 -44.44 17.72
CA GLY A 592 4.02 -45.72 17.30
C GLY A 592 3.89 -46.02 15.81
N GLU A 593 3.37 -45.09 15.00
CA GLU A 593 3.10 -45.29 13.58
C GLU A 593 4.28 -44.86 12.70
N TYR A 594 4.61 -45.64 11.66
CA TYR A 594 5.72 -45.30 10.75
C TYR A 594 5.33 -44.25 9.71
N ARG A 595 6.08 -43.15 9.68
CA ARG A 595 5.94 -42.03 8.72
C ARG A 595 7.10 -41.99 7.75
N TYR A 596 6.80 -41.68 6.49
CA TYR A 596 7.83 -41.51 5.46
C TYR A 596 8.45 -40.10 5.53
N VAL A 597 9.76 -40.06 5.65
CA VAL A 597 10.57 -38.84 5.65
C VAL A 597 11.33 -38.76 4.33
N GLY A 598 11.19 -37.64 3.60
CA GLY A 598 11.79 -37.47 2.28
C GLY A 598 13.31 -37.31 2.30
N ALA A 599 13.98 -37.67 1.20
CA ALA A 599 15.45 -37.67 1.09
C ALA A 599 16.11 -36.28 1.14
N TYR A 600 15.34 -35.21 0.91
CA TYR A 600 15.80 -33.82 1.06
C TYR A 600 15.73 -33.32 2.51
N SER A 601 15.17 -34.12 3.43
CA SER A 601 15.06 -33.73 4.85
C SER A 601 16.42 -33.64 5.52
N GLU A 602 16.48 -32.82 6.55
CA GLU A 602 17.68 -32.72 7.39
C GLU A 602 17.90 -34.01 8.18
N ILE A 603 16.85 -34.74 8.59
CA ILE A 603 16.94 -36.03 9.29
C ILE A 603 17.77 -37.05 8.51
N ALA A 604 17.44 -37.27 7.23
CA ALA A 604 18.12 -38.25 6.39
C ALA A 604 19.59 -37.88 6.14
N PHE A 605 19.86 -36.59 5.88
CA PHE A 605 21.22 -36.08 5.72
C PHE A 605 22.04 -36.25 7.02
N ASN A 606 21.45 -35.93 8.17
CA ASN A 606 22.13 -35.97 9.45
C ASN A 606 22.50 -37.41 9.87
N SER A 607 21.58 -38.35 9.66
CA SER A 607 21.84 -39.79 9.86
C SER A 607 23.01 -40.29 9.00
N ALA A 608 23.08 -39.88 7.73
CA ALA A 608 24.17 -40.25 6.83
C ALA A 608 25.53 -39.62 7.22
N VAL A 609 25.55 -38.44 7.83
CA VAL A 609 26.77 -37.83 8.40
C VAL A 609 27.23 -38.60 9.66
N CYS A 610 26.31 -39.13 10.46
CA CYS A 610 26.65 -39.85 11.69
C CYS A 610 27.22 -41.25 11.42
N THR A 611 26.72 -41.93 10.39
CA THR A 611 27.11 -43.31 10.04
C THR A 611 28.42 -43.41 9.26
N MET A 612 29.07 -42.29 8.91
CA MET A 612 30.32 -42.27 8.12
C MET A 612 31.51 -43.04 8.70
N LYS A 613 31.50 -43.38 10.00
CA LYS A 613 32.58 -44.12 10.66
C LYS A 613 32.46 -45.63 10.55
N ASP A 614 31.24 -46.16 10.43
CA ASP A 614 30.99 -47.59 10.49
C ASP A 614 30.83 -48.14 9.07
N ALA A 615 31.78 -48.96 8.63
CA ALA A 615 31.57 -49.78 7.43
C ALA A 615 30.35 -50.68 7.66
N PRO A 616 29.41 -50.81 6.71
CA PRO A 616 28.17 -51.53 6.93
C PRO A 616 28.46 -53.00 7.24
N SER A 617 28.27 -53.40 8.50
CA SER A 617 28.33 -54.81 8.87
C SER A 617 27.16 -55.56 8.24
N PRO A 618 27.31 -56.85 7.90
CA PRO A 618 26.25 -57.63 7.27
C PRO A 618 25.04 -57.91 8.20
N GLU A 619 25.03 -57.39 9.43
CA GLU A 619 24.00 -57.62 10.45
C GLU A 619 23.08 -56.40 10.68
N VAL A 620 23.21 -55.31 9.92
CA VAL A 620 22.29 -54.16 10.01
C VAL A 620 20.97 -54.49 9.29
N GLU A 621 20.00 -55.00 10.05
CA GLU A 621 18.64 -55.27 9.57
C GLU A 621 17.97 -53.98 9.02
N ASP A 622 17.63 -54.03 7.72
CA ASP A 622 16.93 -53.03 6.90
C ASP A 622 17.17 -51.53 7.24
N SER A 623 18.29 -51.01 6.72
CA SER A 623 18.72 -49.58 6.70
C SER A 623 17.69 -48.52 6.25
N LYS A 624 16.44 -48.90 5.94
CA LYS A 624 15.33 -47.98 5.61
C LYS A 624 14.56 -47.46 6.83
N ILE A 625 14.77 -48.02 8.01
CA ILE A 625 14.03 -47.70 9.24
C ILE A 625 14.98 -47.02 10.24
N ILE A 626 14.62 -45.82 10.71
CA ILE A 626 15.35 -45.14 11.79
C ILE A 626 14.71 -45.54 13.14
N PRO A 627 15.48 -46.05 14.11
CA PRO A 627 14.95 -46.44 15.41
C PRO A 627 14.48 -45.24 16.24
N PRO A 628 13.44 -45.40 17.07
CA PRO A 628 12.94 -44.33 17.94
C PRO A 628 13.95 -43.93 19.05
N PRO A 629 13.83 -42.71 19.62
CA PRO A 629 14.63 -42.25 20.77
C PRO A 629 14.53 -43.17 21.99
N LYS A 630 15.53 -43.09 22.90
CA LYS A 630 15.55 -43.91 24.14
C LYS A 630 15.15 -43.16 25.41
N GLU A 631 15.04 -41.83 25.38
CA GLU A 631 14.38 -41.08 26.46
C GLU A 631 12.85 -41.17 26.39
N ASN A 632 12.17 -40.76 27.46
CA ASN A 632 10.71 -40.61 27.49
C ASN A 632 10.26 -39.45 26.58
N PHE A 633 10.21 -39.72 25.28
CA PHE A 633 9.51 -38.89 24.30
C PHE A 633 8.06 -39.37 24.11
N PRO A 634 7.08 -38.45 23.93
CA PRO A 634 7.21 -36.99 23.98
C PRO A 634 7.52 -36.47 25.40
N PRO A 635 7.92 -35.19 25.57
CA PRO A 635 7.84 -34.53 26.87
C PRO A 635 6.47 -34.80 27.51
N GLN A 636 6.41 -34.86 28.85
CA GLN A 636 5.14 -35.08 29.56
C GLN A 636 4.06 -34.23 28.92
N LYS A 637 3.00 -34.88 28.41
CA LYS A 637 1.85 -34.16 27.86
C LYS A 637 1.46 -33.11 28.90
N PRO A 638 1.40 -31.81 28.56
CA PRO A 638 0.88 -30.82 29.50
C PRO A 638 -0.44 -31.38 30.00
N GLU A 639 -0.58 -31.50 31.33
CA GLU A 639 -1.66 -32.30 31.93
C GLU A 639 -2.95 -31.94 31.21
N ARG A 640 -3.64 -32.95 30.63
CA ARG A 640 -4.95 -32.69 30.04
C ARG A 640 -5.73 -31.97 31.14
N PRO A 641 -6.17 -30.71 30.94
CA PRO A 641 -7.17 -30.14 31.81
C PRO A 641 -8.28 -31.19 31.85
N LYS A 642 -8.71 -31.60 33.05
CA LYS A 642 -9.84 -32.52 33.19
C LYS A 642 -10.91 -32.03 32.23
N LEU A 643 -11.38 -32.91 31.35
CA LEU A 643 -12.38 -32.56 30.34
C LEU A 643 -13.63 -32.06 31.07
N LEU A 644 -13.67 -30.76 31.29
CA LEU A 644 -14.83 -30.02 31.73
C LEU A 644 -15.73 -29.90 30.50
N TYR A 645 -16.34 -31.04 30.13
CA TYR A 645 -17.59 -31.07 29.38
C TYR A 645 -18.72 -30.35 30.14
N GLU A 646 -18.45 -29.92 31.37
CA GLU A 646 -19.24 -29.00 32.19
C GLU A 646 -18.36 -27.84 32.71
N ALA A 647 -17.71 -27.10 31.81
CA ALA A 647 -17.37 -25.70 32.07
C ALA A 647 -18.02 -24.83 31.01
N ALA A 648 -18.85 -23.88 31.45
CA ALA A 648 -19.18 -22.73 30.63
C ALA A 648 -17.89 -22.07 30.14
N SER A 649 -17.92 -21.44 28.97
CA SER A 649 -16.84 -20.54 28.53
C SER A 649 -16.42 -19.67 29.71
N PRO A 650 -15.12 -19.60 30.06
CA PRO A 650 -14.69 -18.80 31.19
C PRO A 650 -15.20 -17.39 30.96
N THR A 651 -15.94 -16.85 31.93
CA THR A 651 -16.74 -15.63 31.73
C THR A 651 -15.91 -14.43 31.30
N HIS A 652 -14.59 -14.49 31.54
CA HIS A 652 -13.57 -13.62 30.96
C HIS A 652 -12.33 -14.48 30.60
N PRO A 653 -11.70 -14.30 29.42
CA PRO A 653 -10.39 -14.90 29.12
C PRO A 653 -9.27 -14.30 29.99
N TYR A 654 -8.12 -14.97 30.03
CA TYR A 654 -6.94 -14.47 30.75
C TYR A 654 -6.15 -13.52 29.86
N LEU A 655 -5.68 -12.40 30.41
CA LEU A 655 -4.74 -11.49 29.76
C LEU A 655 -3.59 -11.16 30.75
N PRO A 656 -2.32 -11.12 30.31
CA PRO A 656 -1.22 -10.65 31.15
C PRO A 656 -1.39 -9.19 31.57
N PRO A 657 -0.61 -8.71 32.57
CA PRO A 657 -0.47 -7.28 32.80
C PRO A 657 0.05 -6.57 31.54
N ARG A 658 -0.40 -5.34 31.30
CA ARG A 658 -0.24 -4.69 29.99
C ARG A 658 1.21 -4.57 29.52
N GLU A 659 2.15 -4.23 30.41
CA GLU A 659 3.58 -4.12 30.04
C GLU A 659 4.19 -5.47 29.59
N TYR A 660 3.79 -6.59 30.21
CA TYR A 660 4.19 -7.94 29.75
C TYR A 660 3.62 -8.21 28.37
N CYS A 661 2.36 -7.82 28.11
CA CYS A 661 1.75 -7.97 26.80
C CYS A 661 2.48 -7.17 25.73
N ASP A 662 2.78 -5.89 25.99
CA ASP A 662 3.47 -5.02 25.04
C ASP A 662 4.88 -5.55 24.73
N TYR A 663 5.60 -6.09 25.73
CA TYR A 663 6.88 -6.79 25.53
C TYR A 663 6.73 -8.06 24.67
N TYR A 664 5.77 -8.95 24.98
CA TYR A 664 5.54 -10.18 24.20
C TYR A 664 5.17 -9.88 22.74
N VAL A 665 4.38 -8.83 22.52
CA VAL A 665 3.95 -8.37 21.19
C VAL A 665 5.11 -7.71 20.43
N ALA A 666 5.91 -6.86 21.08
CA ALA A 666 7.09 -6.25 20.48
C ALA A 666 8.07 -7.33 19.99
N ARG A 667 8.40 -8.32 20.84
CA ARG A 667 9.25 -9.47 20.46
C ARG A 667 8.68 -10.26 19.29
N PHE A 668 7.36 -10.52 19.27
CA PHE A 668 6.74 -11.19 18.12
C PHE A 668 6.92 -10.38 16.83
N PHE A 669 6.76 -9.05 16.87
CA PHE A 669 6.96 -8.20 15.69
C PHE A 669 8.42 -8.04 15.27
N GLU A 670 9.36 -8.05 16.21
CA GLU A 670 10.80 -7.88 15.96
C GLU A 670 11.50 -9.18 15.56
N GLU A 671 11.12 -10.31 16.18
CA GLU A 671 11.81 -11.59 16.00
C GLU A 671 11.11 -12.55 15.03
N VAL A 672 9.76 -12.49 14.91
CA VAL A 672 8.96 -13.52 14.20
C VAL A 672 8.25 -12.97 12.97
N HIS A 673 7.40 -11.95 13.14
CA HIS A 673 6.57 -11.39 12.07
C HIS A 673 7.38 -10.67 10.98
N CYS A 674 8.55 -10.12 11.35
CA CYS A 674 9.53 -9.54 10.43
C CYS A 674 9.97 -10.49 9.29
N ILE A 675 9.83 -11.82 9.53
CA ILE A 675 10.01 -12.89 8.54
C ILE A 675 8.65 -13.39 8.03
N TYR A 676 7.71 -13.63 8.95
CA TYR A 676 6.39 -14.21 8.66
C TYR A 676 5.27 -13.18 8.84
N TRP A 677 5.07 -12.34 7.82
CA TRP A 677 4.04 -11.31 7.85
C TRP A 677 2.63 -11.93 7.89
N LEU A 678 1.91 -11.76 9.00
CA LEU A 678 0.57 -12.35 9.21
C LEU A 678 -0.52 -11.32 9.51
N TYR A 679 -0.14 -10.16 10.06
CA TYR A 679 -1.03 -9.04 10.43
C TYR A 679 -0.49 -7.69 9.93
N PRO A 680 -1.34 -6.75 9.49
CA PRO A 680 -0.99 -5.33 9.47
C PRO A 680 -0.78 -4.84 10.91
N ILE A 681 0.34 -4.16 11.20
CA ILE A 681 0.73 -3.75 12.57
C ILE A 681 -0.37 -2.87 13.21
N GLU A 682 -0.83 -1.84 12.48
CA GLU A 682 -1.88 -0.92 12.94
C GLU A 682 -3.18 -1.65 13.33
N GLN A 683 -3.61 -2.62 12.52
CA GLN A 683 -4.83 -3.40 12.78
C GLN A 683 -4.65 -4.36 13.96
N PHE A 684 -3.44 -4.87 14.18
CA PHE A 684 -3.15 -5.72 15.33
C PHE A 684 -3.22 -4.93 16.63
N HIS A 685 -2.56 -3.77 16.73
CA HIS A 685 -2.56 -2.97 17.96
C HIS A 685 -3.95 -2.43 18.29
N ALA A 686 -4.70 -1.89 17.31
CA ALA A 686 -6.06 -1.43 17.54
C ALA A 686 -6.99 -2.54 18.08
N ARG A 687 -6.85 -3.77 17.58
CA ARG A 687 -7.62 -4.93 18.07
C ARG A 687 -7.13 -5.43 19.43
N LEU A 688 -5.83 -5.34 19.70
CA LEU A 688 -5.26 -5.66 21.01
C LEU A 688 -5.80 -4.70 22.08
N ASP A 689 -5.82 -3.40 21.81
CA ASP A 689 -6.37 -2.39 22.72
C ASP A 689 -7.84 -2.63 23.03
N ASP A 690 -8.68 -2.91 22.01
CA ASP A 690 -10.09 -3.29 22.20
C ASP A 690 -10.25 -4.59 23.04
N THR A 691 -9.32 -5.54 22.88
CA THR A 691 -9.28 -6.77 23.69
C THR A 691 -8.99 -6.45 25.15
N TYR A 692 -8.09 -5.52 25.46
CA TYR A 692 -7.83 -5.09 26.84
C TYR A 692 -9.00 -4.28 27.42
N VAL A 693 -9.62 -3.39 26.63
CA VAL A 693 -10.79 -2.60 27.05
C VAL A 693 -11.99 -3.48 27.38
N THR A 694 -12.24 -4.55 26.59
CA THR A 694 -13.35 -5.48 26.79
C THR A 694 -13.03 -6.63 27.76
N GLY A 695 -11.84 -6.67 28.36
CA GLY A 695 -11.36 -7.83 29.13
C GLY A 695 -11.36 -9.13 28.34
N GLY A 696 -11.25 -9.03 27.01
CA GLY A 696 -11.35 -10.10 26.02
C GLY A 696 -12.73 -10.75 25.88
N GLY A 697 -13.77 -10.26 26.57
CA GLY A 697 -15.11 -10.85 26.53
C GLY A 697 -15.80 -10.81 25.16
N MET A 698 -15.31 -9.99 24.22
CA MET A 698 -15.79 -9.90 22.84
C MET A 698 -14.83 -10.50 21.80
N ALA A 699 -13.71 -11.09 22.23
CA ALA A 699 -12.70 -11.65 21.35
C ALA A 699 -13.12 -13.02 20.76
N THR A 700 -12.83 -13.25 19.47
CA THR A 700 -13.05 -14.56 18.81
C THR A 700 -12.03 -15.61 19.27
N SER A 701 -12.35 -16.89 19.09
CA SER A 701 -11.48 -18.00 19.50
C SER A 701 -10.17 -17.97 18.72
N SER A 702 -10.21 -17.68 17.42
CA SER A 702 -9.03 -17.53 16.57
C SER A 702 -8.15 -16.34 16.99
N TRP A 703 -8.74 -15.22 17.42
CA TRP A 703 -7.97 -14.09 17.91
C TRP A 703 -7.29 -14.37 19.24
N LEU A 704 -8.02 -14.92 20.22
CA LEU A 704 -7.44 -15.33 21.51
C LEU A 704 -6.37 -16.42 21.33
N CYS A 705 -6.57 -17.38 20.42
CA CYS A 705 -5.57 -18.39 20.09
C CYS A 705 -4.28 -17.77 19.53
N SER A 706 -4.42 -16.76 18.65
CA SER A 706 -3.29 -15.98 18.12
C SER A 706 -2.53 -15.26 19.24
N LEU A 707 -3.25 -14.56 20.12
CA LEU A 707 -2.64 -13.86 21.26
C LEU A 707 -1.95 -14.81 22.23
N TYR A 708 -2.57 -15.93 22.60
CA TYR A 708 -1.95 -16.92 23.47
C TYR A 708 -0.71 -17.59 22.83
N ALA A 709 -0.69 -17.80 21.51
CA ALA A 709 0.51 -18.28 20.83
C ALA A 709 1.65 -17.24 20.82
N ILE A 710 1.31 -15.95 20.68
CA ILE A 710 2.27 -14.82 20.82
C ILE A 710 2.81 -14.74 22.26
N PHE A 711 1.95 -14.80 23.27
CA PHE A 711 2.35 -14.74 24.67
C PHE A 711 3.18 -15.97 25.07
N ALA A 712 2.88 -17.16 24.52
CA ALA A 712 3.71 -18.35 24.72
C ALA A 712 5.16 -18.14 24.24
N LEU A 713 5.34 -17.52 23.06
CA LEU A 713 6.66 -17.16 22.53
C LEU A 713 7.35 -16.07 23.38
N GLY A 714 6.63 -14.99 23.70
CA GLY A 714 7.18 -13.86 24.47
C GLY A 714 7.59 -14.23 25.90
N ALA A 715 6.81 -15.08 26.58
CA ALA A 715 7.04 -15.54 27.95
C ALA A 715 8.14 -16.61 28.08
N ALA A 716 8.71 -17.07 26.97
CA ALA A 716 9.64 -18.20 26.94
C ALA A 716 10.97 -17.93 27.69
N SER A 717 11.35 -16.66 27.84
CA SER A 717 12.51 -16.16 28.58
C SER A 717 12.44 -16.32 30.10
N ASN A 718 11.22 -16.42 30.63
CA ASN A 718 10.94 -16.07 32.04
C ASN A 718 11.37 -17.16 33.05
N GLU A 719 12.06 -18.21 32.60
CA GLU A 719 12.21 -19.45 33.36
C GLU A 719 13.39 -19.53 34.33
N ASN A 720 14.43 -18.67 34.27
CA ASN A 720 15.48 -18.61 35.34
C ASN A 720 16.54 -17.47 35.27
N SER A 721 16.47 -16.46 34.39
CA SER A 721 17.55 -15.45 34.26
C SER A 721 17.35 -14.20 35.13
N GLN A 722 18.29 -13.93 36.04
CA GLN A 722 18.34 -12.65 36.78
C GLN A 722 18.61 -11.43 35.87
N ASN A 723 19.16 -11.67 34.67
CA ASN A 723 19.46 -10.67 33.64
C ASN A 723 18.54 -10.83 32.41
N SER A 724 17.23 -10.97 32.62
CA SER A 724 16.26 -11.01 31.49
C SER A 724 16.09 -9.61 30.86
N PRO A 725 16.07 -9.45 29.52
CA PRO A 725 15.79 -8.16 28.86
C PRO A 725 14.44 -7.56 29.25
N LEU A 726 13.49 -8.42 29.65
CA LEU A 726 12.23 -8.07 30.30
C LEU A 726 12.39 -7.11 31.49
N ASN A 727 13.49 -7.24 32.25
CA ASN A 727 13.78 -6.40 33.41
C ASN A 727 14.16 -4.96 33.04
N ASP A 728 14.59 -4.69 31.80
CA ASP A 728 14.84 -3.32 31.34
C ASP A 728 13.58 -2.71 30.70
N PHE A 729 12.64 -3.55 30.26
CA PHE A 729 11.38 -3.14 29.63
C PHE A 729 10.23 -2.89 30.63
N ILE A 730 10.15 -3.67 31.71
CA ILE A 730 9.03 -3.63 32.67
C ILE A 730 9.35 -2.79 33.91
N SER A 731 8.41 -1.94 34.31
CA SER A 731 8.52 -1.06 35.47
C SER A 731 8.70 -1.84 36.79
N PRO A 732 9.42 -1.30 37.79
CA PRO A 732 9.60 -1.97 39.08
C PRO A 732 8.27 -2.25 39.82
N GLU A 733 7.24 -1.44 39.58
CA GLU A 733 5.90 -1.62 40.14
C GLU A 733 5.18 -2.80 39.49
N THR A 734 5.23 -2.93 38.16
CA THR A 734 4.61 -4.05 37.43
C THR A 734 5.32 -5.38 37.68
N ARG A 735 6.62 -5.38 38.01
CA ARG A 735 7.34 -6.60 38.48
C ARG A 735 6.82 -7.18 39.80
N LEU A 736 6.08 -6.40 40.60
CA LEU A 736 5.38 -6.91 41.80
C LEU A 736 4.09 -7.68 41.43
N VAL A 737 3.55 -7.46 40.23
CA VAL A 737 2.36 -8.13 39.68
C VAL A 737 2.82 -9.04 38.53
N SER A 738 3.55 -10.09 38.88
CA SER A 738 4.08 -11.06 37.92
C SER A 738 2.97 -11.68 37.05
N ASP A 739 3.24 -11.87 35.77
CA ASP A 739 2.43 -12.72 34.90
C ASP A 739 2.21 -14.10 35.55
N ALA A 740 0.95 -14.55 35.61
CA ALA A 740 0.56 -15.79 36.27
C ALA A 740 0.61 -17.01 35.34
N LYS A 741 1.05 -16.83 34.09
CA LYS A 741 1.17 -17.90 33.08
C LYS A 741 2.61 -18.01 32.57
N THR A 742 3.08 -19.26 32.51
CA THR A 742 4.30 -19.62 31.79
C THR A 742 4.02 -19.74 30.29
N SER A 743 5.09 -19.86 29.49
CA SER A 743 5.04 -20.23 28.06
C SER A 743 4.15 -21.47 27.81
N GLU A 744 4.33 -22.53 28.60
CA GLU A 744 3.51 -23.74 28.55
C GLU A 744 2.04 -23.48 28.91
N GLY A 745 1.80 -22.62 29.91
CA GLY A 745 0.46 -22.21 30.32
C GLY A 745 -0.31 -21.49 29.21
N TYR A 746 0.34 -20.57 28.50
CA TYR A 746 -0.23 -19.93 27.32
C TYR A 746 -0.42 -20.90 26.15
N LEU A 747 0.54 -21.79 25.91
CA LEU A 747 0.42 -22.82 24.87
C LEU A 747 -0.76 -23.78 25.12
N ALA A 748 -1.06 -24.09 26.39
CA ALA A 748 -2.23 -24.86 26.77
C ALA A 748 -3.55 -24.10 26.52
N LEU A 749 -3.59 -22.79 26.80
CA LEU A 749 -4.74 -21.93 26.49
C LEU A 749 -4.99 -21.83 24.97
N ALA A 750 -3.94 -21.66 24.17
CA ALA A 750 -4.04 -21.67 22.70
C ALA A 750 -4.57 -23.01 22.18
N LYS A 751 -4.01 -24.14 22.65
CA LYS A 751 -4.46 -25.50 22.28
C LYS A 751 -5.92 -25.77 22.66
N ALA A 752 -6.41 -25.21 23.79
CA ALA A 752 -7.80 -25.39 24.22
C ALA A 752 -8.82 -24.74 23.27
N LEU A 753 -8.43 -23.69 22.54
CA LEU A 753 -9.29 -22.99 21.59
C LEU A 753 -9.32 -23.65 20.19
N VAL A 754 -8.35 -24.52 19.86
CA VAL A 754 -8.19 -25.11 18.52
C VAL A 754 -9.48 -25.72 17.93
N PRO A 755 -10.34 -26.45 18.68
CA PRO A 755 -11.62 -26.93 18.14
C PRO A 755 -12.50 -25.80 17.59
N ALA A 756 -12.68 -24.72 18.35
CA ALA A 756 -13.45 -23.55 17.92
C ALA A 756 -12.76 -22.78 16.78
N VAL A 757 -11.42 -22.78 16.73
CA VAL A 757 -10.66 -22.24 15.59
C VAL A 757 -10.92 -23.03 14.30
N HIS A 758 -11.08 -24.35 14.38
CA HIS A 758 -11.48 -25.16 13.22
C HIS A 758 -12.94 -24.90 12.80
N ASP A 759 -13.84 -24.62 13.75
CA ASP A 759 -15.24 -24.29 13.47
C ASP A 759 -15.41 -22.86 12.88
N GLU A 760 -14.58 -21.90 13.29
CA GLU A 760 -14.57 -20.52 12.75
C GLU A 760 -14.07 -20.47 11.29
N ALA A 761 -13.03 -21.25 10.95
CA ALA A 761 -12.52 -21.47 9.58
C ALA A 761 -12.29 -20.22 8.70
N ASP A 762 -11.88 -19.10 9.31
CA ASP A 762 -11.74 -17.80 8.64
C ASP A 762 -10.27 -17.33 8.48
N ILE A 763 -10.09 -16.04 8.14
CA ILE A 763 -8.76 -15.42 8.01
C ILE A 763 -7.98 -15.37 9.33
N ASP A 764 -8.66 -15.21 10.46
CA ASP A 764 -8.01 -15.25 11.77
C ASP A 764 -7.71 -16.70 12.18
N SER A 765 -8.54 -17.67 11.79
CA SER A 765 -8.25 -19.09 12.01
C SER A 765 -6.95 -19.52 11.33
N ILE A 766 -6.72 -19.05 10.10
CA ILE A 766 -5.45 -19.23 9.38
C ILE A 766 -4.28 -18.65 10.16
N ARG A 767 -4.39 -17.39 10.64
CA ARG A 767 -3.33 -16.70 11.40
C ARG A 767 -3.05 -17.41 12.73
N ALA A 768 -4.09 -17.80 13.45
CA ALA A 768 -4.01 -18.51 14.72
C ALA A 768 -3.23 -19.82 14.58
N LEU A 769 -3.62 -20.65 13.61
CA LEU A 769 -2.96 -21.93 13.34
C LEU A 769 -1.51 -21.75 12.84
N ALA A 770 -1.22 -20.69 12.07
CA ALA A 770 0.13 -20.38 11.62
C ALA A 770 1.06 -19.92 12.76
N ILE A 771 0.61 -19.02 13.64
CA ILE A 771 1.40 -18.57 14.80
C ILE A 771 1.55 -19.71 15.81
N LEU A 772 0.47 -20.44 16.10
CA LEU A 772 0.52 -21.61 16.96
C LEU A 772 1.47 -22.68 16.41
N SER A 773 1.53 -22.86 15.09
CA SER A 773 2.51 -23.74 14.44
C SER A 773 3.97 -23.31 14.71
N VAL A 774 4.29 -22.01 14.67
CA VAL A 774 5.63 -21.50 15.03
C VAL A 774 5.95 -21.69 16.51
N ALA A 775 5.00 -21.37 17.39
CA ALA A 775 5.15 -21.58 18.84
C ALA A 775 5.40 -23.06 19.16
N LEU A 776 4.59 -23.96 18.58
CA LEU A 776 4.75 -25.41 18.72
C LEU A 776 6.10 -25.91 18.22
N LEU A 777 6.60 -25.39 17.09
CA LEU A 777 7.88 -25.79 16.53
C LEU A 777 9.05 -25.39 17.44
N THR A 778 8.97 -24.18 18.01
CA THR A 778 9.91 -23.64 18.99
C THR A 778 9.88 -24.44 20.29
N PHE A 779 8.70 -24.86 20.75
CA PHE A 779 8.50 -25.71 21.93
C PHE A 779 8.48 -27.21 21.63
N ARG A 780 9.11 -27.67 20.54
CA ARG A 780 9.36 -29.10 20.27
C ARG A 780 8.10 -29.97 20.09
N PHE A 781 7.03 -29.42 19.52
CA PHE A 781 5.80 -30.14 19.15
C PHE A 781 5.66 -30.23 17.62
N ARG A 782 6.60 -30.91 16.95
CA ARG A 782 6.82 -30.83 15.49
C ARG A 782 5.66 -31.36 14.65
N ILE A 783 5.16 -32.55 14.98
CA ILE A 783 4.02 -33.16 14.26
C ILE A 783 2.78 -32.26 14.38
N THR A 784 2.50 -31.73 15.57
CA THR A 784 1.36 -30.82 15.78
C THR A 784 1.54 -29.50 15.03
N SER A 785 2.77 -28.94 15.02
CA SER A 785 3.13 -27.77 14.23
C SER A 785 2.87 -27.98 12.73
N TYR A 786 3.28 -29.12 12.19
CA TYR A 786 3.05 -29.50 10.79
C TYR A 786 1.56 -29.67 10.46
N LEU A 787 0.79 -30.35 11.31
CA LEU A 787 -0.66 -30.53 11.13
C LEU A 787 -1.42 -29.20 11.15
N TYR A 788 -1.07 -28.27 12.05
CA TYR A 788 -1.71 -26.96 12.10
C TYR A 788 -1.28 -26.05 10.93
N MET A 789 -0.02 -26.11 10.49
CA MET A 789 0.40 -25.44 9.25
C MET A 789 -0.35 -25.97 8.02
N GLY A 790 -0.47 -27.29 7.90
CA GLY A 790 -1.23 -27.93 6.82
C GLY A 790 -2.71 -27.54 6.85
N THR A 791 -3.32 -27.44 8.04
CA THR A 791 -4.69 -26.95 8.21
C THR A 791 -4.81 -25.48 7.80
N ALA A 792 -3.90 -24.60 8.27
CA ALA A 792 -3.87 -23.19 7.88
C ALA A 792 -3.77 -23.01 6.36
N MET A 793 -2.91 -23.80 5.71
CA MET A 793 -2.76 -23.84 4.25
C MET A 793 -4.04 -24.32 3.55
N GLN A 794 -4.69 -25.37 4.06
CA GLN A 794 -5.95 -25.90 3.50
C GLN A 794 -7.12 -24.90 3.63
N ILE A 795 -7.24 -24.19 4.76
CA ILE A 795 -8.24 -23.14 4.94
C ILE A 795 -7.93 -21.97 3.99
N ALA A 796 -6.68 -21.49 3.94
CA ALA A 796 -6.26 -20.42 3.02
C ALA A 796 -6.53 -20.75 1.54
N PHE A 797 -6.27 -22.01 1.16
CA PHE A 797 -6.56 -22.53 -0.17
C PHE A 797 -8.07 -22.56 -0.46
N SER A 798 -8.87 -23.02 0.50
CA SER A 798 -10.33 -23.12 0.38
C SER A 798 -11.00 -21.74 0.33
N LEU A 799 -10.45 -20.75 1.05
CA LEU A 799 -10.87 -19.34 0.98
C LEU A 799 -10.32 -18.60 -0.26
N GLY A 800 -9.51 -19.27 -1.09
CA GLY A 800 -9.06 -18.76 -2.39
C GLY A 800 -8.01 -17.66 -2.32
N PHE A 801 -7.18 -17.59 -1.27
CA PHE A 801 -6.16 -16.54 -1.08
C PHE A 801 -5.12 -16.49 -2.22
N GLN A 802 -4.92 -17.63 -2.88
CA GLN A 802 -4.08 -17.84 -4.05
C GLN A 802 -4.69 -17.31 -5.37
N HIS A 803 -5.99 -17.02 -5.42
CA HIS A 803 -6.66 -16.59 -6.65
C HIS A 803 -6.72 -15.07 -6.79
N ASP A 804 -6.36 -14.56 -7.96
CA ASP A 804 -6.56 -13.14 -8.32
C ASP A 804 -8.06 -12.80 -8.51
N LYS A 805 -8.86 -13.81 -8.83
CA LYS A 805 -10.31 -13.77 -9.03
C LYS A 805 -11.07 -14.33 -7.81
N SER A 806 -10.99 -13.61 -6.68
CA SER A 806 -11.92 -13.79 -5.56
C SER A 806 -13.33 -13.25 -5.93
N PRO A 807 -14.43 -13.80 -5.37
CA PRO A 807 -15.80 -13.30 -5.61
C PRO A 807 -15.94 -11.78 -5.40
N THR A 808 -16.90 -11.19 -6.10
CA THR A 808 -16.99 -9.77 -6.52
C THR A 808 -17.06 -8.68 -5.43
N ASN A 809 -16.92 -9.02 -4.15
CA ASN A 809 -17.11 -8.09 -3.02
C ASN A 809 -15.84 -7.75 -2.22
N GLN A 810 -14.68 -8.36 -2.48
CA GLN A 810 -13.45 -8.07 -1.71
C GLN A 810 -12.66 -6.86 -2.24
N SER A 811 -12.27 -5.95 -1.34
CA SER A 811 -11.48 -4.75 -1.66
C SER A 811 -10.07 -5.10 -2.17
N PRO A 812 -9.41 -4.22 -2.96
CA PRO A 812 -8.03 -4.42 -3.39
C PRO A 812 -7.06 -4.62 -2.22
N VAL A 813 -7.24 -3.89 -1.11
CA VAL A 813 -6.43 -4.01 0.11
C VAL A 813 -6.61 -5.40 0.73
N THR A 814 -7.85 -5.86 0.90
CA THR A 814 -8.16 -7.21 1.42
C THR A 814 -7.51 -8.30 0.56
N LYS A 815 -7.55 -8.16 -0.77
CA LYS A 815 -6.87 -9.09 -1.69
C LYS A 815 -5.35 -9.13 -1.50
N GLN A 816 -4.71 -7.97 -1.26
CA GLN A 816 -3.27 -7.94 -0.98
C GLN A 816 -2.93 -8.51 0.41
N ILE A 817 -3.77 -8.32 1.43
CA ILE A 817 -3.60 -8.97 2.75
C ILE A 817 -3.66 -10.49 2.59
N ASN A 818 -4.69 -11.02 1.92
CA ASN A 818 -4.86 -12.45 1.68
C ASN A 818 -3.67 -13.02 0.88
N ARG A 819 -3.20 -12.31 -0.15
CA ARG A 819 -2.02 -12.67 -0.95
C ARG A 819 -0.72 -12.69 -0.15
N ARG A 820 -0.52 -11.74 0.76
CA ARG A 820 0.65 -11.75 1.66
C ARG A 820 0.60 -12.93 2.61
N ILE A 821 -0.54 -13.20 3.24
CA ILE A 821 -0.72 -14.37 4.13
C ILE A 821 -0.46 -15.66 3.35
N TRP A 822 -0.99 -15.82 2.13
CA TRP A 822 -0.69 -16.97 1.27
C TRP A 822 0.81 -17.17 1.05
N TRP A 823 1.54 -16.11 0.72
CA TRP A 823 2.99 -16.20 0.48
C TRP A 823 3.82 -16.42 1.74
N THR A 824 3.37 -15.89 2.88
CA THR A 824 3.93 -16.22 4.20
C THR A 824 3.76 -17.71 4.50
N LEU A 825 2.53 -18.25 4.36
CA LEU A 825 2.26 -19.68 4.57
C LEU A 825 3.07 -20.57 3.63
N TYR A 826 3.26 -20.18 2.37
CA TYR A 826 4.07 -20.93 1.39
C TYR A 826 5.55 -21.03 1.82
N ILE A 827 6.11 -19.96 2.40
CA ILE A 827 7.47 -19.98 2.93
C ILE A 827 7.55 -20.89 4.17
N MET A 828 6.59 -20.77 5.08
CA MET A 828 6.53 -21.56 6.32
C MET A 828 6.31 -23.07 6.05
N ASP A 829 5.39 -23.43 5.16
CA ASP A 829 5.13 -24.80 4.69
C ASP A 829 6.40 -25.48 4.20
N GLN A 830 7.20 -24.79 3.36
CA GLN A 830 8.49 -25.33 2.92
C GLN A 830 9.50 -25.48 4.06
N GLU A 831 9.54 -24.55 5.01
CA GLU A 831 10.47 -24.66 6.13
C GLU A 831 10.14 -25.87 7.02
N ILE A 832 8.88 -25.99 7.43
CA ILE A 832 8.43 -27.08 8.32
C ILE A 832 8.53 -28.43 7.59
N ALA A 833 8.12 -28.52 6.32
CA ALA A 833 8.27 -29.73 5.52
C ALA A 833 9.74 -30.13 5.27
N SER A 834 10.68 -29.18 5.24
CA SER A 834 12.12 -29.51 5.15
C SER A 834 12.69 -30.20 6.39
N ARG A 835 11.98 -30.09 7.53
CA ARG A 835 12.28 -30.81 8.78
C ARG A 835 11.49 -32.11 8.86
N CYS A 836 10.17 -32.04 8.75
CA CYS A 836 9.27 -33.17 9.03
C CYS A 836 9.10 -34.17 7.86
N GLY A 837 9.53 -33.83 6.64
CA GLY A 837 9.40 -34.68 5.46
C GLY A 837 8.31 -34.24 4.45
N SER A 838 8.21 -34.99 3.35
CA SER A 838 7.31 -34.72 2.22
C SER A 838 5.88 -35.20 2.49
N PRO A 839 4.82 -34.60 1.89
CA PRO A 839 4.85 -33.50 0.93
C PRO A 839 4.50 -32.13 1.53
N CYS A 840 5.16 -31.08 1.03
CA CYS A 840 4.66 -29.70 1.20
C CYS A 840 3.19 -29.65 0.75
N VAL A 841 2.32 -29.01 1.53
CA VAL A 841 0.86 -29.02 1.24
C VAL A 841 0.54 -28.23 -0.04
N SER A 842 1.45 -27.36 -0.47
CA SER A 842 1.31 -26.47 -1.62
C SER A 842 2.21 -26.80 -2.83
N ASP A 843 2.02 -27.95 -3.49
CA ASP A 843 2.73 -28.21 -4.76
C ASP A 843 2.13 -27.40 -5.93
N GLU A 844 2.87 -26.39 -6.42
CA GLU A 844 2.47 -25.55 -7.55
C GLU A 844 2.22 -26.36 -8.85
N ARG A 845 2.86 -27.52 -9.02
CA ARG A 845 2.63 -28.40 -10.21
C ARG A 845 1.25 -29.03 -10.18
N SER A 846 0.86 -29.56 -9.03
CA SER A 846 -0.45 -30.18 -8.78
C SER A 846 -1.58 -29.15 -8.78
N LEU A 847 -1.32 -27.93 -8.30
CA LEU A 847 -2.34 -26.89 -8.15
C LEU A 847 -2.58 -26.05 -9.43
N ARG A 848 -1.58 -25.92 -10.34
CA ARG A 848 -1.66 -25.10 -11.58
C ARG A 848 -2.04 -23.62 -11.36
N ILE A 849 -1.65 -23.02 -10.24
CA ILE A 849 -2.08 -21.66 -9.87
C ILE A 849 -0.98 -20.64 -10.14
N GLN A 850 -1.23 -19.73 -11.10
CA GLN A 850 -0.41 -18.54 -11.31
C GLN A 850 -0.78 -17.45 -10.30
N THR A 851 -0.39 -17.64 -9.04
CA THR A 851 -0.54 -16.61 -8.01
C THR A 851 0.48 -15.48 -8.26
N PRO A 852 0.06 -14.20 -8.39
CA PRO A 852 0.99 -13.08 -8.48
C PRO A 852 1.75 -12.87 -7.17
N LEU A 853 2.95 -12.27 -7.24
CA LEU A 853 3.69 -11.82 -6.05
C LEU A 853 2.93 -10.70 -5.30
N PRO A 854 3.14 -10.51 -3.99
CA PRO A 854 2.41 -9.52 -3.21
C PRO A 854 2.82 -8.10 -3.63
N SER A 855 1.85 -7.19 -3.79
CA SER A 855 2.16 -5.80 -4.08
C SER A 855 2.58 -5.05 -2.80
N GLU A 856 3.55 -4.16 -2.96
CA GLU A 856 4.12 -3.35 -1.89
C GLU A 856 3.71 -1.88 -1.98
N GLN A 857 3.06 -1.49 -3.07
CA GLN A 857 2.47 -0.17 -3.26
C GLN A 857 1.17 0.03 -2.46
N VAL A 858 0.60 -1.05 -1.93
CA VAL A 858 -0.75 -1.08 -1.33
C VAL A 858 -0.74 -1.32 0.19
N LEU A 859 0.36 -1.87 0.73
CA LEU A 859 0.46 -2.25 2.15
C LEU A 859 1.86 -1.94 2.65
N ASN A 860 1.95 -1.03 3.63
CA ASN A 860 3.15 -0.86 4.44
C ASN A 860 3.39 -2.17 5.22
N PRO A 861 4.53 -2.86 5.02
CA PRO A 861 4.80 -4.12 5.71
C PRO A 861 5.15 -3.94 7.19
N GLY A 862 5.41 -2.70 7.65
CA GLY A 862 5.76 -2.37 9.04
C GLY A 862 7.24 -2.05 9.23
N THR A 863 7.60 -1.48 10.40
CA THR A 863 8.95 -0.98 10.73
C THR A 863 10.06 -2.03 10.73
N ASN A 864 9.70 -3.31 10.90
CA ASN A 864 10.63 -4.43 11.04
C ASN A 864 10.72 -5.29 9.77
N THR A 865 9.88 -5.03 8.76
CA THR A 865 9.85 -5.80 7.52
C THR A 865 10.27 -4.90 6.35
N PRO A 866 11.47 -5.09 5.76
CA PRO A 866 11.90 -4.28 4.63
C PRO A 866 10.96 -4.40 3.43
N LEU A 867 10.72 -3.30 2.72
CA LEU A 867 10.13 -3.34 1.37
C LEU A 867 10.97 -4.26 0.48
N GLY A 868 10.31 -5.07 -0.34
CA GLY A 868 10.86 -6.09 -1.23
C GLY A 868 10.99 -7.46 -0.59
N CYS A 869 11.11 -7.53 0.75
CA CYS A 869 11.62 -8.72 1.43
C CYS A 869 10.74 -9.95 1.21
N LEU A 870 9.42 -9.85 1.37
CA LEU A 870 8.52 -11.00 1.19
C LEU A 870 8.52 -11.51 -0.26
N SER A 871 8.46 -10.60 -1.25
CA SER A 871 8.49 -10.95 -2.67
C SER A 871 9.78 -11.67 -3.07
N VAL A 872 10.92 -11.17 -2.57
CA VAL A 872 12.25 -11.74 -2.81
C VAL A 872 12.43 -13.08 -2.08
N SER A 873 11.94 -13.21 -0.83
CA SER A 873 11.90 -14.50 -0.11
C SER A 873 11.05 -15.54 -0.85
N THR A 874 9.88 -15.16 -1.38
CA THR A 874 9.01 -16.07 -2.15
C THR A 874 9.71 -16.58 -3.41
N SER A 875 10.41 -15.72 -4.17
CA SER A 875 11.10 -16.15 -5.40
C SER A 875 12.28 -17.09 -5.11
N LEU A 876 12.99 -16.90 -4.00
CA LEU A 876 14.00 -17.86 -3.53
C LEU A 876 13.38 -19.20 -3.11
N ASN A 877 12.25 -19.16 -2.40
CA ASN A 877 11.58 -20.37 -1.91
C ASN A 877 11.04 -21.22 -3.07
N ARG A 878 10.57 -20.59 -4.16
CA ARG A 878 10.27 -21.25 -5.44
C ARG A 878 11.49 -21.96 -6.03
N LEU A 879 12.63 -21.27 -6.16
CA LEU A 879 13.88 -21.90 -6.63
C LEU A 879 14.31 -23.08 -5.72
N LYS A 880 14.15 -22.95 -4.39
CA LYS A 880 14.42 -24.03 -3.42
C LYS A 880 13.52 -25.24 -3.65
N ARG A 881 12.22 -25.05 -3.91
CA ARG A 881 11.27 -26.12 -4.27
C ARG A 881 11.64 -26.80 -5.60
N GLU A 882 12.00 -26.04 -6.63
CA GLU A 882 12.47 -26.59 -7.91
C GLU A 882 13.76 -27.40 -7.78
N ILE A 883 14.70 -26.93 -6.95
CA ILE A 883 15.92 -27.64 -6.58
C ILE A 883 15.59 -28.95 -5.88
N ILE A 884 14.70 -28.94 -4.86
CA ILE A 884 14.28 -30.16 -4.17
C ILE A 884 13.72 -31.18 -5.17
N GLN A 885 12.76 -30.76 -6.00
CA GLN A 885 12.11 -31.63 -6.99
C GLN A 885 13.04 -32.12 -8.10
N THR A 886 14.18 -31.44 -8.35
CA THR A 886 15.19 -31.85 -9.33
C THR A 886 16.25 -32.76 -8.74
N ILE A 887 16.73 -32.44 -7.53
CA ILE A 887 17.88 -33.08 -6.89
C ILE A 887 17.45 -34.25 -6.00
N TYR A 888 16.19 -34.31 -5.60
CA TYR A 888 15.62 -35.36 -4.76
C TYR A 888 14.27 -35.83 -5.36
N PRO A 889 14.29 -36.45 -6.56
CA PRO A 889 13.07 -36.86 -7.25
C PRO A 889 12.27 -37.91 -6.46
N GLU A 890 10.94 -37.89 -6.62
CA GLU A 890 10.05 -38.85 -5.96
C GLU A 890 10.05 -40.23 -6.67
N ARG A 891 9.54 -41.24 -5.97
CA ARG A 891 9.63 -42.68 -6.33
C ARG A 891 9.03 -43.07 -7.69
N SER A 892 8.32 -42.18 -8.37
CA SER A 892 7.53 -42.45 -9.59
C SER A 892 8.23 -42.09 -10.91
N SER A 893 9.45 -41.53 -10.88
CA SER A 893 10.20 -41.23 -12.12
C SER A 893 11.07 -42.39 -12.57
N ASP A 894 10.87 -42.87 -13.79
CA ASP A 894 11.64 -43.97 -14.44
C ASP A 894 13.14 -43.65 -14.67
N SER A 895 13.59 -42.44 -14.32
CA SER A 895 14.95 -41.94 -14.51
C SER A 895 15.53 -41.45 -13.18
N ARG A 896 16.39 -42.26 -12.54
CA ARG A 896 17.09 -41.91 -11.29
C ARG A 896 18.36 -41.08 -11.51
N THR A 897 18.43 -40.34 -12.63
CA THR A 897 19.66 -39.68 -13.09
C THR A 897 19.62 -38.18 -12.86
N ILE A 898 20.72 -37.63 -12.34
CA ILE A 898 20.91 -36.19 -12.18
C ILE A 898 22.07 -35.78 -13.06
N SER A 899 21.78 -34.94 -14.06
CA SER A 899 22.83 -34.36 -14.90
C SER A 899 23.54 -33.21 -14.19
N PHE A 900 24.87 -33.19 -14.24
CA PHE A 900 25.70 -32.09 -13.73
C PHE A 900 25.38 -30.74 -14.39
N SER A 901 24.95 -30.73 -15.65
CA SER A 901 24.54 -29.51 -16.35
C SER A 901 23.29 -28.90 -15.69
N LYS A 902 22.35 -29.73 -15.24
CA LYS A 902 21.15 -29.31 -14.49
C LYS A 902 21.50 -28.75 -13.11
N VAL A 903 22.41 -29.40 -12.36
CA VAL A 903 22.91 -28.89 -11.07
C VAL A 903 23.58 -27.53 -11.23
N THR A 904 24.46 -27.40 -12.24
CA THR A 904 25.21 -26.17 -12.53
C THR A 904 24.29 -25.04 -13.02
N SER A 905 23.22 -25.38 -13.75
CA SER A 905 22.16 -24.43 -14.13
C SER A 905 21.45 -23.87 -12.90
N TYR A 906 21.12 -24.69 -11.90
CA TYR A 906 20.52 -24.22 -10.65
C TYR A 906 21.48 -23.38 -9.79
N VAL A 907 22.78 -23.70 -9.76
CA VAL A 907 23.81 -22.82 -9.14
C VAL A 907 23.79 -21.44 -9.82
N SER A 908 23.76 -21.42 -11.15
CA SER A 908 23.73 -20.19 -11.95
C SER A 908 22.44 -19.39 -11.73
N SER A 909 21.30 -20.07 -11.53
CA SER A 909 20.01 -19.42 -11.25
C SER A 909 19.94 -18.83 -9.83
N LEU A 910 20.53 -19.48 -8.82
CA LEU A 910 20.70 -18.91 -7.49
C LEU A 910 21.61 -17.67 -7.53
N GLN A 911 22.74 -17.74 -8.23
CA GLN A 911 23.63 -16.59 -8.41
C GLN A 911 22.95 -15.42 -9.15
N ARG A 912 22.16 -15.71 -10.19
CA ARG A 912 21.36 -14.71 -10.91
C ARG A 912 20.34 -14.04 -9.98
N TRP A 913 19.61 -14.83 -9.20
CA TRP A 913 18.65 -14.33 -8.21
C TRP A 913 19.33 -13.38 -7.19
N GLN A 914 20.53 -13.71 -6.72
CA GLN A 914 21.30 -12.84 -5.82
C GLN A 914 21.74 -11.53 -6.49
N ALA A 915 22.07 -11.59 -7.79
CA ALA A 915 22.45 -10.40 -8.57
C ALA A 915 21.25 -9.47 -8.83
N GLU A 916 20.08 -10.03 -9.15
CA GLU A 916 18.82 -9.33 -9.44
C GLU A 916 18.11 -8.75 -8.20
N MET A 917 18.50 -9.18 -6.99
CA MET A 917 17.99 -8.67 -5.72
C MET A 917 18.06 -7.13 -5.64
N PRO A 918 17.03 -6.43 -5.13
CA PRO A 918 17.07 -4.98 -4.88
C PRO A 918 18.27 -4.57 -4.01
N SER A 919 18.90 -3.44 -4.33
CA SER A 919 20.15 -3.01 -3.69
C SER A 919 20.05 -2.85 -2.17
N HIS A 920 18.92 -2.35 -1.66
CA HIS A 920 18.68 -2.17 -0.22
C HIS A 920 18.42 -3.47 0.57
N LEU A 921 18.31 -4.62 -0.13
CA LEU A 921 18.24 -5.96 0.48
C LEU A 921 19.56 -6.73 0.38
N LYS A 922 20.58 -6.20 -0.31
CA LYS A 922 21.86 -6.90 -0.49
C LYS A 922 22.68 -6.89 0.80
N TRP A 923 23.38 -7.99 1.04
CA TRP A 923 24.25 -8.15 2.20
C TRP A 923 25.36 -7.10 2.21
N GLY A 924 25.66 -6.54 3.40
CA GLY A 924 26.68 -5.51 3.59
C GLY A 924 26.27 -4.08 3.19
N VAL A 925 25.05 -3.86 2.69
CA VAL A 925 24.52 -2.50 2.48
C VAL A 925 24.00 -1.95 3.82
N PRO A 926 24.30 -0.68 4.18
CA PRO A 926 23.78 -0.08 5.40
C PRO A 926 22.25 -0.03 5.43
N VAL A 927 21.64 -0.54 6.51
CA VAL A 927 20.19 -0.62 6.70
C VAL A 927 19.80 -0.26 8.13
N ALA A 928 18.53 0.13 8.32
CA ALA A 928 17.95 0.42 9.63
C ALA A 928 18.13 -0.79 10.58
N PRO A 929 18.37 -0.57 11.89
CA PRO A 929 18.53 -1.66 12.86
C PRO A 929 17.39 -2.69 12.82
N THR A 930 16.15 -2.21 12.75
CA THR A 930 14.92 -3.03 12.66
C THR A 930 14.84 -3.93 11.42
N HIS A 931 15.61 -3.63 10.36
CA HIS A 931 15.65 -4.39 9.11
C HIS A 931 16.76 -5.45 9.07
N ARG A 932 17.73 -5.41 9.99
CA ARG A 932 18.92 -6.29 9.96
C ARG A 932 18.55 -7.76 10.02
N ARG A 933 17.59 -8.12 10.89
CA ARG A 933 17.12 -9.51 11.05
C ARG A 933 16.57 -10.07 9.74
N SER A 934 15.60 -9.39 9.13
CA SER A 934 14.93 -9.87 7.91
C SER A 934 15.90 -10.04 6.74
N ILE A 935 16.87 -9.13 6.60
CA ILE A 935 17.92 -9.23 5.58
C ILE A 935 18.89 -10.37 5.90
N GLY A 936 19.31 -10.52 7.16
CA GLY A 936 20.12 -11.66 7.60
C GLY A 936 19.48 -13.01 7.29
N ILE A 937 18.22 -13.21 7.68
CA ILE A 937 17.44 -14.43 7.41
C ILE A 937 17.26 -14.67 5.91
N LEU A 938 17.11 -13.63 5.09
CA LEU A 938 17.05 -13.74 3.63
C LEU A 938 18.37 -14.30 3.05
N HIS A 939 19.52 -13.78 3.48
CA HIS A 939 20.84 -14.27 3.02
C HIS A 939 21.19 -15.64 3.61
N LEU A 940 20.77 -15.97 4.83
CA LEU A 940 20.88 -17.34 5.37
C LEU A 940 20.06 -18.33 4.55
N ASN A 941 18.83 -17.98 4.14
CA ASN A 941 18.04 -18.83 3.25
C ASN A 941 18.72 -19.04 1.88
N TYR A 942 19.39 -18.02 1.34
CA TYR A 942 20.15 -18.14 0.10
C TYR A 942 21.31 -19.13 0.22
N TRP A 943 22.13 -19.00 1.27
CA TRP A 943 23.22 -19.94 1.51
C TRP A 943 22.71 -21.35 1.86
N ASN A 944 21.57 -21.47 2.54
CA ASN A 944 20.91 -22.76 2.79
C ASN A 944 20.43 -23.44 1.48
N ALA A 945 19.91 -22.67 0.51
CA ALA A 945 19.57 -23.20 -0.81
C ALA A 945 20.83 -23.66 -1.60
N MET A 946 21.91 -22.88 -1.55
CA MET A 946 23.21 -23.26 -2.14
C MET A 946 23.78 -24.53 -1.50
N MET A 947 23.73 -24.66 -0.17
CA MET A 947 24.13 -25.87 0.54
C MET A 947 23.23 -27.06 0.17
N LEU A 948 21.91 -26.90 0.16
CA LEU A 948 20.96 -27.97 -0.21
C LEU A 948 21.24 -28.54 -1.61
N LEU A 949 21.59 -27.68 -2.58
CA LEU A 949 21.94 -28.08 -3.95
C LEU A 949 23.27 -28.84 -4.05
N SER A 950 24.21 -28.65 -3.12
CA SER A 950 25.61 -29.07 -3.24
C SER A 950 26.10 -30.04 -2.15
N GLN A 951 25.41 -30.13 -1.02
CA GLN A 951 25.72 -31.02 0.11
C GLN A 951 25.84 -32.52 -0.26
N PRO A 952 25.08 -33.09 -1.22
CA PRO A 952 25.19 -34.52 -1.51
C PRO A 952 26.56 -34.87 -2.12
N PHE A 953 27.11 -33.99 -2.96
CA PHE A 953 28.43 -34.19 -3.59
C PHE A 953 29.58 -34.13 -2.57
N LEU A 954 29.47 -33.27 -1.55
CA LEU A 954 30.42 -33.24 -0.44
C LEU A 954 30.35 -34.53 0.39
N LEU A 955 29.15 -34.95 0.78
CA LEU A 955 28.93 -36.19 1.54
C LEU A 955 29.47 -37.42 0.81
N TYR A 956 29.17 -37.55 -0.48
CA TYR A 956 29.65 -38.65 -1.30
C TYR A 956 31.18 -38.68 -1.42
N LEU A 957 31.85 -37.53 -1.53
CA LEU A 957 33.31 -37.49 -1.53
C LEU A 957 33.94 -37.98 -0.22
N VAL A 958 33.28 -37.74 0.91
CA VAL A 958 33.77 -38.22 2.21
C VAL A 958 33.59 -39.74 2.34
N ILE A 959 32.43 -40.28 1.95
CA ILE A 959 32.09 -41.71 2.12
C ILE A 959 32.68 -42.59 1.01
N LYS A 960 32.58 -42.17 -0.25
CA LYS A 960 32.89 -42.95 -1.47
C LYS A 960 33.91 -42.24 -2.40
N GLY A 961 34.60 -41.18 -1.97
CA GLY A 961 35.48 -40.40 -2.85
C GLY A 961 36.66 -41.17 -3.47
N SER A 962 37.05 -42.30 -2.87
CA SER A 962 38.07 -43.22 -3.40
C SER A 962 37.58 -44.10 -4.56
N THR A 963 36.27 -44.25 -4.76
CA THR A 963 35.70 -45.12 -5.82
C THR A 963 35.29 -44.36 -7.09
N LEU A 964 35.45 -43.03 -7.11
CA LEU A 964 35.13 -42.20 -8.28
C LEU A 964 36.20 -42.27 -9.37
N ASN A 965 35.77 -42.35 -10.63
CA ASN A 965 36.64 -42.12 -11.78
C ASN A 965 37.08 -40.64 -11.86
N HIS A 966 38.18 -40.37 -12.56
CA HIS A 966 38.80 -39.04 -12.58
C HIS A 966 37.84 -37.91 -13.07
N PRO A 967 37.04 -38.06 -14.15
CA PRO A 967 36.11 -37.02 -14.59
C PRO A 967 35.00 -36.71 -13.57
N LYS A 968 34.34 -37.73 -13.01
CA LYS A 968 33.30 -37.53 -11.98
C LYS A 968 33.91 -36.88 -10.73
N ARG A 969 35.10 -37.32 -10.31
CA ARG A 969 35.78 -36.76 -9.14
C ARG A 969 36.01 -35.25 -9.26
N THR A 970 36.45 -34.76 -10.42
CA THR A 970 36.64 -33.31 -10.66
C THR A 970 35.33 -32.51 -10.48
N TRP A 971 34.21 -33.02 -11.00
CA TRP A 971 32.89 -32.39 -10.82
C TRP A 971 32.41 -32.40 -9.37
N PHE A 972 32.55 -33.53 -8.68
CA PHE A 972 32.22 -33.64 -7.27
C PHE A 972 33.08 -32.69 -6.41
N GLU A 973 34.39 -32.57 -6.69
CA GLU A 973 35.28 -31.66 -5.97
C GLU A 973 34.89 -30.19 -6.18
N LYS A 974 34.50 -29.80 -7.40
CA LYS A 974 33.97 -28.46 -7.73
C LYS A 974 32.67 -28.13 -6.96
N LEU A 975 31.70 -29.05 -6.95
CA LEU A 975 30.42 -28.86 -6.25
C LEU A 975 30.61 -28.91 -4.71
N SER A 976 31.50 -29.77 -4.22
CA SER A 976 31.92 -29.82 -2.82
C SER A 976 32.55 -28.51 -2.35
N LYS A 977 33.37 -27.86 -3.19
CA LYS A 977 33.91 -26.52 -2.88
C LYS A 977 32.80 -25.48 -2.76
N ILE A 978 31.85 -25.46 -3.69
CA ILE A 978 30.69 -24.55 -3.65
C ILE A 978 29.90 -24.72 -2.33
N CYS A 979 29.74 -25.97 -1.86
CA CYS A 979 29.08 -26.25 -0.58
C CYS A 979 29.82 -25.66 0.62
N LEU A 980 31.14 -25.84 0.69
CA LEU A 980 31.98 -25.32 1.78
C LEU A 980 32.08 -23.79 1.76
N ASP A 981 32.19 -23.19 0.57
CA ASP A 981 32.19 -21.73 0.40
C ASP A 981 30.81 -21.14 0.80
N ALA A 982 29.70 -21.81 0.49
CA ALA A 982 28.37 -21.41 0.95
C ALA A 982 28.23 -21.48 2.50
N ALA A 983 28.73 -22.55 3.12
CA ALA A 983 28.74 -22.69 4.58
C ALA A 983 29.56 -21.57 5.26
N ARG A 984 30.77 -21.27 4.75
CA ARG A 984 31.60 -20.16 5.26
C ARG A 984 30.94 -18.79 5.13
N ASN A 985 30.30 -18.52 4.00
CA ASN A 985 29.55 -17.27 3.83
C ASN A 985 28.34 -17.19 4.78
N ALA A 986 27.69 -18.32 5.08
CA ALA A 986 26.67 -18.38 6.14
C ALA A 986 27.27 -18.10 7.54
N VAL A 987 28.46 -18.62 7.89
CA VAL A 987 29.15 -18.27 9.15
C VAL A 987 29.35 -16.75 9.28
N VAL A 988 29.75 -16.07 8.19
CA VAL A 988 29.89 -14.60 8.19
C VAL A 988 28.57 -13.92 8.50
N VAL A 989 27.46 -14.36 7.89
CA VAL A 989 26.12 -13.81 8.15
C VAL A 989 25.68 -14.06 9.61
N ILE A 990 25.80 -15.30 10.11
CA ILE A 990 25.43 -15.66 11.50
C ILE A 990 26.26 -14.83 12.50
N LYS A 991 27.56 -14.67 12.26
CA LYS A 991 28.46 -13.87 13.12
C LYS A 991 28.09 -12.39 13.14
N THR A 992 27.75 -11.81 12.00
CA THR A 992 27.24 -10.43 11.95
C THR A 992 25.91 -10.33 12.69
N MET A 993 24.95 -11.24 12.44
CA MET A 993 23.66 -11.24 13.13
C MET A 993 23.77 -11.39 14.65
N SER A 994 24.70 -12.23 15.12
CA SER A 994 25.01 -12.41 16.54
C SER A 994 25.62 -11.15 17.15
N THR A 995 26.55 -10.49 16.44
CA THR A 995 27.13 -9.20 16.86
C THR A 995 26.08 -8.08 16.92
N ASP A 996 25.14 -8.07 15.97
CA ASP A 996 24.01 -7.14 15.88
C ASP A 996 22.83 -7.48 16.82
N GLN A 997 22.93 -8.55 17.64
CA GLN A 997 21.84 -9.06 18.49
C GLN A 997 20.52 -9.32 17.74
N SER A 998 20.62 -9.71 16.46
CA SER A 998 19.47 -9.92 15.55
C SER A 998 19.15 -11.40 15.27
N ILE A 999 19.90 -12.32 15.89
CA ILE A 999 19.63 -13.76 15.89
C ILE A 999 18.65 -14.11 17.03
N SER A 1000 17.73 -15.04 16.79
CA SER A 1000 16.60 -15.34 17.71
C SER A 1000 16.49 -16.83 18.02
N SER A 1001 16.15 -17.15 19.27
CA SER A 1001 15.75 -18.50 19.68
C SER A 1001 14.24 -18.75 19.56
N LEU A 1002 13.44 -17.72 19.29
CA LEU A 1002 11.98 -17.79 19.08
C LEU A 1002 11.59 -18.32 17.70
N ILE A 1003 12.54 -18.48 16.78
CA ILE A 1003 12.35 -19.27 15.56
C ILE A 1003 13.41 -20.37 15.50
N THR A 1004 12.95 -21.62 15.36
CA THR A 1004 13.78 -22.80 15.12
C THR A 1004 14.73 -22.68 13.91
N PHE A 1005 14.44 -21.79 12.95
CA PHE A 1005 15.25 -21.55 11.74
C PHE A 1005 16.70 -21.18 12.05
N ASP A 1006 16.92 -20.21 12.92
CA ASP A 1006 18.25 -19.67 13.25
C ASP A 1006 19.16 -20.79 13.78
N CYS A 1007 18.64 -21.60 14.71
CA CYS A 1007 19.33 -22.76 15.28
C CYS A 1007 19.61 -23.84 14.23
N VAL A 1008 18.60 -24.21 13.44
CA VAL A 1008 18.69 -25.26 12.42
C VAL A 1008 19.66 -24.88 11.29
N CYS A 1009 19.63 -23.64 10.82
CA CYS A 1009 20.56 -23.16 9.81
C CYS A 1009 22.00 -23.19 10.32
N THR A 1010 22.23 -22.83 11.59
CA THR A 1010 23.55 -22.89 12.23
C THR A 1010 24.04 -24.33 12.41
N LEU A 1011 23.18 -25.25 12.86
CA LEU A 1011 23.49 -26.68 12.92
C LEU A 1011 23.87 -27.25 11.56
N LYS A 1012 23.11 -26.92 10.51
CA LYS A 1012 23.40 -27.36 9.14
C LYS A 1012 24.76 -26.88 8.66
N VAL A 1013 25.13 -25.62 8.95
CA VAL A 1013 26.47 -25.08 8.66
C VAL A 1013 27.56 -25.88 9.40
N ILE A 1014 27.39 -26.16 10.70
CA ILE A 1014 28.33 -26.99 11.47
C ILE A 1014 28.55 -28.36 10.81
N MET A 1015 27.48 -29.00 10.32
CA MET A 1015 27.58 -30.32 9.68
C MET A 1015 28.28 -30.30 8.32
N ILE A 1016 28.07 -29.27 7.50
CA ILE A 1016 28.83 -29.07 6.26
C ILE A 1016 30.32 -28.81 6.55
N LEU A 1017 30.64 -28.03 7.59
CA LEU A 1017 32.01 -27.80 8.02
C LEU A 1017 32.67 -29.08 8.57
N ALA A 1018 31.93 -29.90 9.31
CA ALA A 1018 32.40 -31.19 9.82
C ALA A 1018 32.74 -32.19 8.69
N LEU A 1019 31.91 -32.24 7.64
CA LEU A 1019 32.22 -32.99 6.42
C LEU A 1019 33.49 -32.44 5.71
N GLY A 1020 33.64 -31.12 5.64
CA GLY A 1020 34.86 -30.49 5.12
C GLY A 1020 36.11 -30.84 5.92
N LEU A 1021 35.97 -30.95 7.25
CA LEU A 1021 37.04 -31.33 8.15
C LEU A 1021 37.46 -32.79 7.93
N ALA A 1022 36.49 -33.71 7.81
CA ALA A 1022 36.74 -35.12 7.47
C ALA A 1022 37.43 -35.29 6.10
N LYS A 1023 37.21 -34.36 5.16
CA LYS A 1023 37.85 -34.36 3.83
C LYS A 1023 39.29 -33.80 3.82
N SER A 1024 39.62 -32.87 4.71
CA SER A 1024 40.80 -31.99 4.52
C SER A 1024 41.61 -31.60 5.77
N GLU A 1025 41.18 -32.01 6.97
CA GLU A 1025 41.80 -31.71 8.27
C GLU A 1025 42.10 -30.22 8.57
N SER A 1026 41.50 -29.28 7.82
CA SER A 1026 41.76 -27.84 7.92
C SER A 1026 41.44 -27.27 9.31
N GLN A 1027 42.42 -26.59 9.92
CA GLN A 1027 42.24 -25.87 11.20
C GLN A 1027 41.21 -24.74 11.12
N ASP A 1028 41.09 -24.05 9.97
CA ASP A 1028 40.10 -22.97 9.83
C ASP A 1028 38.67 -23.49 9.93
N LEU A 1029 38.39 -24.69 9.41
CA LEU A 1029 37.08 -25.33 9.57
C LEU A 1029 36.77 -25.67 11.03
N ARG A 1030 37.77 -26.04 11.84
CA ARG A 1030 37.59 -26.22 13.29
C ARG A 1030 37.26 -24.89 13.99
N ARG A 1031 37.90 -23.79 13.58
CA ARG A 1031 37.63 -22.43 14.08
C ARG A 1031 36.21 -21.98 13.73
N ASP A 1032 35.77 -22.22 12.50
CA ASP A 1032 34.42 -21.90 12.03
C ASP A 1032 33.35 -22.69 12.80
N ILE A 1033 33.57 -24.00 13.05
CA ILE A 1033 32.69 -24.82 13.90
C ILE A 1033 32.61 -24.26 15.32
N GLY A 1034 33.76 -23.98 15.95
CA GLY A 1034 33.80 -23.43 17.31
C GLY A 1034 33.10 -22.08 17.43
N ALA A 1035 33.20 -21.22 16.41
CA ALA A 1035 32.44 -19.98 16.34
C ALA A 1035 30.92 -20.24 16.29
N CYS A 1036 30.45 -21.20 15.47
CA CYS A 1036 29.03 -21.56 15.42
C CYS A 1036 28.49 -22.15 16.73
N VAL A 1037 29.27 -22.98 17.43
CA VAL A 1037 28.91 -23.49 18.76
C VAL A 1037 28.78 -22.34 19.75
N SER A 1038 29.78 -21.47 19.85
CA SER A 1038 29.75 -20.32 20.75
C SER A 1038 28.61 -19.34 20.44
N MET A 1039 28.23 -19.17 19.17
CA MET A 1039 27.07 -18.34 18.82
C MET A 1039 25.75 -18.95 19.32
N LEU A 1040 25.58 -20.28 19.26
CA LEU A 1040 24.41 -20.97 19.83
C LEU A 1040 24.37 -20.91 21.36
N GLU A 1041 25.52 -21.02 22.03
CA GLU A 1041 25.65 -20.87 23.48
C GLU A 1041 25.29 -19.46 23.97
N ASN A 1042 25.65 -18.44 23.19
CA ASN A 1042 25.33 -17.03 23.47
C ASN A 1042 23.88 -16.63 23.10
N MET A 1043 23.14 -17.46 22.36
CA MET A 1043 21.71 -17.23 22.13
C MET A 1043 20.90 -17.43 23.42
N GLU A 1044 19.68 -16.90 23.44
CA GLU A 1044 18.79 -17.10 24.56
C GLU A 1044 18.34 -18.58 24.66
N GLN A 1045 18.63 -19.23 25.79
CA GLN A 1045 18.44 -20.67 25.99
C GLN A 1045 16.97 -21.06 26.22
N VAL A 1046 16.19 -20.95 25.15
CA VAL A 1046 14.75 -21.15 25.08
C VAL A 1046 14.41 -22.32 24.15
N GLY A 1047 13.37 -23.09 24.50
CA GLY A 1047 12.74 -24.07 23.59
C GLY A 1047 13.75 -25.00 22.91
N PHE A 1048 13.73 -25.02 21.58
CA PHE A 1048 14.66 -25.81 20.77
C PHE A 1048 16.13 -25.40 20.98
N CYS A 1049 16.46 -24.11 21.10
CA CYS A 1049 17.83 -23.64 21.31
C CYS A 1049 18.46 -24.24 22.58
N ARG A 1050 17.68 -24.31 23.66
CA ARG A 1050 18.11 -24.93 24.93
C ARG A 1050 18.56 -26.38 24.75
N SER A 1051 17.79 -27.17 24.00
CA SER A 1051 18.14 -28.56 23.67
C SER A 1051 19.38 -28.63 22.77
N VAL A 1052 19.49 -27.74 21.77
CA VAL A 1052 20.65 -27.68 20.87
C VAL A 1052 21.96 -27.53 21.64
N VAL A 1053 22.03 -26.56 22.55
CA VAL A 1053 23.26 -26.24 23.29
C VAL A 1053 23.64 -27.35 24.27
N GLN A 1054 22.66 -28.05 24.86
CA GLN A 1054 22.92 -29.19 25.75
C GLN A 1054 23.47 -30.41 25.01
N GLU A 1055 22.98 -30.68 23.79
CA GLU A 1055 23.29 -31.93 23.06
C GLU A 1055 24.52 -31.79 22.15
N LEU A 1056 24.69 -30.64 21.49
CA LEU A 1056 25.68 -30.42 20.43
C LEU A 1056 27.15 -30.72 20.82
N PRO A 1057 27.67 -30.37 22.02
CA PRO A 1057 29.06 -30.69 22.38
C PRO A 1057 29.34 -32.20 22.43
N THR A 1058 28.42 -32.97 23.02
CA THR A 1058 28.48 -34.44 23.10
C THR A 1058 28.48 -35.06 21.70
N ARG A 1059 27.65 -34.52 20.81
CA ARG A 1059 27.48 -34.99 19.43
C ARG A 1059 28.71 -34.69 18.56
N LEU A 1060 29.33 -33.52 18.70
CA LEU A 1060 30.61 -33.21 18.06
C LEU A 1060 31.73 -34.13 18.53
N ALA A 1061 31.79 -34.43 19.83
CA ALA A 1061 32.76 -35.39 20.38
C ALA A 1061 32.59 -36.80 19.78
N GLN A 1062 31.34 -37.26 19.56
CA GLN A 1062 31.05 -38.54 18.89
C GLN A 1062 31.56 -38.57 17.44
N LEU A 1063 31.50 -37.46 16.71
CA LEU A 1063 32.12 -37.30 15.38
C LEU A 1063 33.67 -37.25 15.44
N GLY A 1064 34.27 -37.10 16.63
CA GLY A 1064 35.73 -36.95 16.82
C GLY A 1064 36.20 -35.49 16.86
N ILE A 1065 35.26 -34.54 16.89
CA ILE A 1065 35.51 -33.10 16.96
C ILE A 1065 35.43 -32.70 18.44
N LYS A 1066 36.55 -32.78 19.16
CA LYS A 1066 36.61 -32.37 20.57
C LYS A 1066 36.42 -30.87 20.70
N SER A 1067 35.57 -30.46 21.64
CA SER A 1067 35.51 -29.06 22.08
C SER A 1067 36.66 -28.75 23.04
N GLU A 1068 37.11 -27.50 22.93
CA GLU A 1068 37.90 -26.71 23.88
C GLU A 1068 39.42 -26.59 23.76
N SER A 1069 39.82 -25.38 24.14
CA SER A 1069 41.16 -24.87 24.33
C SER A 1069 41.94 -25.65 25.37
N ASN A 1070 42.93 -26.41 24.92
CA ASN A 1070 44.27 -26.39 25.50
C ASN A 1070 45.27 -26.92 24.46
N ASP A 1071 46.44 -26.30 24.39
CA ASP A 1071 47.56 -26.80 23.59
C ASP A 1071 47.94 -28.22 24.04
N THR A 1072 47.80 -29.20 23.14
CA THR A 1072 48.76 -30.30 22.96
C THR A 1072 48.39 -31.15 21.74
N ASP A 1073 49.38 -31.43 20.89
CA ASP A 1073 49.26 -32.37 19.78
C ASP A 1073 48.87 -33.77 20.27
N VAL A 1074 47.65 -34.22 19.95
CA VAL A 1074 47.25 -35.63 20.06
C VAL A 1074 46.52 -36.03 18.79
N LYS A 1075 47.05 -37.06 18.10
CA LYS A 1075 46.45 -37.64 16.90
C LYS A 1075 45.02 -38.10 17.15
N VAL A 1076 44.17 -37.94 16.14
CA VAL A 1076 42.82 -38.52 16.13
C VAL A 1076 42.96 -40.02 15.90
N ASP A 1077 42.84 -40.81 16.97
CA ASP A 1077 42.73 -42.26 16.91
C ASP A 1077 41.25 -42.65 16.93
N PHE A 1078 40.83 -43.46 15.95
CA PHE A 1078 39.44 -43.87 15.74
C PHE A 1078 39.12 -45.27 16.31
N ALA A 1079 40.06 -45.92 17.00
CA ALA A 1079 39.94 -47.32 17.41
C ALA A 1079 39.62 -47.52 18.91
N GLN A 1080 38.38 -47.26 19.34
CA GLN A 1080 37.84 -47.91 20.57
C GLN A 1080 36.30 -48.03 20.62
N GLN A 1081 35.87 -49.20 21.07
CA GLN A 1081 34.56 -49.89 20.96
C GLN A 1081 33.23 -49.13 21.25
N ALA A 1082 32.26 -49.38 20.34
CA ALA A 1082 30.92 -49.92 20.62
C ALA A 1082 29.92 -49.17 21.55
N THR A 1083 29.33 -48.06 21.06
CA THR A 1083 27.91 -47.69 21.31
C THR A 1083 27.47 -46.47 20.46
N LEU A 1084 27.27 -46.64 19.14
CA LEU A 1084 27.12 -45.49 18.21
C LEU A 1084 26.00 -45.59 17.15
N SER A 1085 24.95 -46.39 17.37
CA SER A 1085 23.82 -46.53 16.41
C SER A 1085 22.62 -45.57 16.62
N ASN A 1086 22.61 -44.73 17.67
CA ASN A 1086 21.47 -43.87 18.05
C ASN A 1086 21.86 -42.38 18.02
N LEU A 1087 22.57 -41.97 16.98
CA LEU A 1087 23.09 -40.62 16.81
C LEU A 1087 22.12 -39.77 15.98
N TRP A 1088 21.61 -38.68 16.58
CA TRP A 1088 20.79 -37.61 15.98
C TRP A 1088 19.25 -37.70 15.84
N PRO A 1089 18.51 -38.79 16.13
CA PRO A 1089 17.04 -38.72 16.22
C PRO A 1089 16.53 -37.83 17.36
N GLU A 1090 17.33 -37.56 18.40
CA GLU A 1090 16.93 -36.79 19.59
C GLU A 1090 16.88 -35.27 19.35
N PHE A 1091 17.40 -34.80 18.22
CA PHE A 1091 17.05 -33.51 17.66
C PHE A 1091 15.62 -33.47 17.07
N ASP A 1092 14.84 -34.57 17.11
CA ASP A 1092 13.48 -34.69 16.59
C ASP A 1092 12.43 -35.23 17.60
N PRO A 1093 11.89 -34.32 18.44
CA PRO A 1093 10.67 -34.48 19.27
C PRO A 1093 9.32 -34.76 18.57
#